data_AF-A0A6P4CXG1-F1
#
_entry.id   AF-A0A6P4CXG1-F1
#
_cell.length_a   1.000
_cell.length_b   1.000
_cell.length_c   1.000
_cell.angle_alpha   90.00
_cell.angle_beta   90.00
_cell.angle_gamma   90.00
#
_symmetry.space_group_name_H-M   'P 1'
#
loop_
_entity.id
_entity.type
_entity.pdbx_description
1 polymer ?
#
loop_
_entity_poly.entity_id
_entity_poly.type
_entity_poly.pdbx_seq_one_letter_code
_entity_poly.pdbx_strand_id
1 'polypeptide(L)'
;MSLQLSCKTASFNLNPFPSPIRAATSHQQCSPSMAVRGSYCINSNSDFSRRGQHKKGSSSRVKGLASKGFIPKSPIGRSNKNRYGNGGNNSRAKGDSLAPIVSDKDISGDDNRQRLNGSIDAEEAGEGEVGIFQSGETVKGTNSDNHDEISEETVNEEASGLLKLELEANSGKQEIERIAEENLSQGTKVFVYPPVVKPDEDIEVFLNKSVSTLSYEQDIFIMGAFNDWRWKSFTFRLSKTHLKGDWWSCQIHIPREAYKVDFVFFNGQDVYDNNDQKDFFIPVVGGMDELAFEDFLLEEKRKELEKLAREEAERERQAEEQRRREAEEAAKEADRLQARAETERRRELLPQLMENAVRSLDKVWYVEPSEFKGKDLIRLYYNKSSGPLTNAEEIWIHCGYNKWKDGLSIVKKLNKPVVEGDDWWYTDVVVPEQAFVLDWVFADGPPQNAIVYDNNSNQDFHAIVTIPDEKYWVELEQLIYQKLQEERKLREEAIHAKAENTAKMKAETKERTLKGFLLSQKHIVYTEPLDVQAGSTVTVFYNPSNTNLNGKPEVWFRCSFNRWSHRNGPLPPQRMLPAENGTHVKATVKVPLDAYMMDFVFSESKDGGVFDNKFGLDYHIPVFGGIVKESPLHIIHIAVEMAPIAKVGGLGDVVTGLSRAVQDLSHNVDIILPKYDCLNLSNVKDFNFHKSYFWGGTEIKVWHGKVEGLSVYFLEPQNGFFWVGCVYGRNNNAERFGFFCHAALEFLLQSGFHPDIIHCHDWSSAPVAWLFKENYAHYGLSKAQVVFTIHNLEFGAHFIAKAMKYSDKATTVSPTYSREIAGHPAVAPNLHKFHGIINGIDPDIWDPYNDNFIPVPYTSENVVEGKRAAKQALQERLGLKQADLPLVGIITRLTHQKGIHLIKHAIWRTLECGGQVVLLGSAPDHRIQNDFQNLANQLHSSHSDHARLCLSYDEPLSHLIYAGADFILVPSIFEPCGLTQLTAMRYGSIPVVRKTGGLYDTVFDVDHDKDRAQTQGLEPNGFSFDGADAGGVDYALNRAISAWYDGRDLFNSLCKRVMEQDWSWNRPALDYLELYHAARKAASNS
;
A
#
# COMPACT_ATOMS: atom_id res chain seq x y z
N MET A 1 11.74 52.03 -14.09
CA MET A 1 11.62 52.86 -12.87
C MET A 1 11.30 51.90 -11.73
N SER A 2 11.66 52.05 -10.47
CA SER A 2 12.61 52.88 -9.70
C SER A 2 12.23 52.60 -8.24
N LEU A 3 13.20 52.31 -7.36
CA LEU A 3 13.37 52.85 -5.98
C LEU A 3 12.11 52.97 -5.04
N GLN A 4 12.15 52.67 -3.73
CA GLN A 4 13.28 52.41 -2.82
C GLN A 4 12.82 51.87 -1.44
N LEU A 5 13.76 51.24 -0.71
CA LEU A 5 13.97 51.23 0.76
C LEU A 5 12.77 51.29 1.74
N SER A 6 12.76 50.36 2.71
CA SER A 6 13.12 50.70 4.11
C SER A 6 13.17 49.47 5.04
N CYS A 7 14.34 49.18 5.62
CA CYS A 7 14.42 48.63 6.99
C CYS A 7 15.77 49.07 7.61
N LYS A 8 15.79 49.33 8.92
CA LYS A 8 16.89 50.07 9.58
C LYS A 8 18.03 49.16 10.06
N THR A 9 19.25 49.64 9.92
CA THR A 9 20.47 49.04 10.49
C THR A 9 20.70 49.45 11.94
N ALA A 10 21.34 48.55 12.70
CA ALA A 10 22.11 48.87 13.89
C ALA A 10 23.45 48.10 13.84
N SER A 11 24.56 48.83 13.74
CA SER A 11 25.94 48.32 13.79
C SER A 11 26.55 48.62 15.19
N PHE A 12 27.69 48.09 15.65
CA PHE A 12 28.96 47.78 14.99
C PHE A 12 29.77 46.75 15.82
N ASN A 13 30.54 45.86 15.17
CA ASN A 13 32.01 46.01 15.05
C ASN A 13 32.70 44.76 14.48
N LEU A 14 33.69 44.98 13.61
CA LEU A 14 34.67 44.00 13.14
C LEU A 14 36.07 44.56 13.41
N ASN A 15 37.03 43.71 13.78
CA ASN A 15 38.45 43.87 13.42
C ASN A 15 39.22 42.55 13.62
N PRO A 16 40.41 42.36 12.97
CA PRO A 16 40.87 41.04 12.57
C PRO A 16 42.11 40.49 13.30
N PHE A 17 42.58 39.32 12.83
CA PHE A 17 43.83 38.63 13.18
C PHE A 17 45.06 39.52 13.43
N PRO A 18 45.98 39.00 14.28
CA PRO A 18 47.38 38.96 13.86
C PRO A 18 48.11 37.62 14.15
N SER A 19 49.19 37.40 13.40
CA SER A 19 50.32 36.49 13.68
C SER A 19 51.54 37.01 12.88
N PRO A 20 52.77 36.50 13.03
CA PRO A 20 53.38 35.63 14.07
C PRO A 20 54.60 36.32 14.75
N ILE A 21 55.43 35.60 15.54
CA ILE A 21 56.92 35.73 15.61
C ILE A 21 57.56 34.67 16.55
N ARG A 22 58.91 34.52 16.52
CA ARG A 22 59.71 33.39 17.05
C ARG A 22 60.65 33.73 18.24
N ALA A 23 60.69 32.81 19.21
CA ALA A 23 61.86 32.14 19.82
C ALA A 23 62.91 32.86 20.74
N ALA A 24 63.59 31.99 21.52
CA ALA A 24 64.97 32.09 22.07
C ALA A 24 65.17 32.93 23.38
N THR A 25 66.07 32.61 24.34
CA THR A 25 67.04 31.49 24.49
C THR A 25 67.58 31.32 25.94
N SER A 26 68.46 30.32 26.16
CA SER A 26 69.54 30.22 27.18
C SER A 26 69.22 29.58 28.55
N HIS A 27 70.12 28.84 29.22
CA HIS A 27 71.39 28.19 28.80
C HIS A 27 71.85 27.14 29.85
N GLN A 28 72.43 26.00 29.43
CA GLN A 28 73.81 25.59 29.77
C GLN A 28 74.27 24.29 29.05
N GLN A 29 75.56 23.99 29.14
CA GLN A 29 76.31 22.88 28.50
C GLN A 29 76.97 22.02 29.61
N CYS A 30 77.66 20.88 29.44
CA CYS A 30 78.12 20.13 28.25
C CYS A 30 78.54 18.68 28.64
N SER A 31 78.28 17.68 27.78
CA SER A 31 79.15 16.49 27.52
C SER A 31 79.54 15.47 28.63
N PRO A 32 80.03 14.25 28.32
CA PRO A 32 80.00 13.48 27.05
C PRO A 32 79.53 12.00 27.17
N SER A 33 79.45 11.33 26.00
CA SER A 33 79.74 9.88 25.73
C SER A 33 78.61 9.04 25.10
N MET A 34 79.00 7.90 24.52
CA MET A 34 78.39 7.27 23.34
C MET A 34 77.24 6.28 23.61
N ALA A 35 76.20 6.33 22.76
CA ALA A 35 75.63 5.16 22.09
C ALA A 35 74.94 5.60 20.78
N VAL A 36 75.25 4.99 19.63
CA VAL A 36 74.70 5.40 18.30
C VAL A 36 74.53 4.19 17.37
N ARG A 37 73.35 4.13 16.70
CA ARG A 37 72.99 3.49 15.40
C ARG A 37 71.76 2.57 15.50
N GLY A 38 70.93 2.57 14.45
CA GLY A 38 69.96 1.50 14.16
C GLY A 38 68.57 1.99 13.73
N SER A 39 68.35 2.14 12.42
CA SER A 39 67.01 2.27 11.82
C SER A 39 66.57 0.93 11.20
N TYR A 40 65.28 0.83 10.86
CA TYR A 40 64.59 -0.22 10.05
C TYR A 40 63.88 -1.39 10.76
N CYS A 41 62.63 -1.59 10.30
CA CYS A 41 61.88 -2.82 10.02
C CYS A 41 61.83 -4.00 11.02
N ILE A 42 60.63 -4.22 11.58
CA ILE A 42 60.03 -5.51 11.98
C ILE A 42 58.56 -5.41 11.52
N ASN A 43 57.95 -6.20 10.62
CA ASN A 43 58.22 -7.52 10.03
C ASN A 43 57.84 -8.73 10.91
N SER A 44 56.60 -9.21 10.80
CA SER A 44 56.10 -10.42 11.47
C SER A 44 55.47 -11.39 10.46
N ASN A 45 56.28 -12.33 9.95
CA ASN A 45 55.83 -13.44 9.11
C ASN A 45 56.29 -14.75 9.74
N SER A 46 55.42 -15.75 9.83
CA SER A 46 55.83 -17.12 10.21
C SER A 46 54.80 -18.16 9.73
N ASP A 47 55.19 -18.93 8.72
CA ASP A 47 54.46 -20.06 8.15
C ASP A 47 54.39 -21.27 9.11
N PHE A 48 53.54 -22.28 8.83
CA PHE A 48 54.05 -23.49 8.15
C PHE A 48 52.99 -24.53 7.70
N SER A 49 53.36 -25.16 6.58
CA SER A 49 52.76 -26.25 5.81
C SER A 49 52.19 -27.49 6.54
N ARG A 50 51.29 -28.21 5.86
CA ARG A 50 50.90 -29.61 6.16
C ARG A 50 51.92 -30.61 5.60
N ARG A 51 52.37 -31.59 6.40
CA ARG A 51 52.89 -32.90 5.90
C ARG A 51 52.65 -34.08 6.87
N GLY A 52 52.13 -35.19 6.32
CA GLY A 52 52.75 -36.51 6.50
C GLY A 52 52.41 -37.42 7.70
N GLN A 53 51.28 -38.14 7.61
CA GLN A 53 51.12 -39.61 7.82
C GLN A 53 51.56 -40.36 9.12
N HIS A 54 50.69 -41.31 9.53
CA HIS A 54 50.95 -42.58 10.24
C HIS A 54 51.57 -42.53 11.68
N LYS A 55 51.14 -43.31 12.70
CA LYS A 55 50.81 -44.76 12.69
C LYS A 55 50.03 -45.21 13.96
N LYS A 56 49.57 -46.48 13.90
CA LYS A 56 48.74 -47.29 14.84
C LYS A 56 49.10 -47.32 16.35
N GLY A 57 48.07 -47.57 17.17
CA GLY A 57 48.12 -48.36 18.44
C GLY A 57 47.90 -47.56 19.74
N SER A 58 47.47 -48.15 20.87
CA SER A 58 46.73 -49.41 21.11
C SER A 58 46.31 -49.53 22.59
N SER A 59 45.04 -49.83 22.85
CA SER A 59 44.46 -50.45 24.08
C SER A 59 44.99 -50.09 25.48
N SER A 60 44.08 -49.66 26.36
CA SER A 60 43.95 -50.28 27.69
C SER A 60 42.49 -50.27 28.19
N ARG A 61 42.02 -51.44 28.64
CA ARG A 61 40.84 -51.58 29.52
C ARG A 61 41.32 -51.43 30.97
N VAL A 62 40.47 -50.93 31.88
CA VAL A 62 40.21 -51.56 33.21
C VAL A 62 39.06 -50.84 33.94
N LYS A 63 38.23 -51.64 34.64
CA LYS A 63 37.32 -51.40 35.81
C LYS A 63 36.97 -49.94 36.20
N GLY A 64 35.75 -49.57 36.60
CA GLY A 64 34.55 -50.34 36.97
C GLY A 64 33.90 -49.82 38.27
N LEU A 65 32.59 -50.03 38.44
CA LEU A 65 31.74 -49.74 39.63
C LEU A 65 31.37 -48.28 39.98
N ALA A 66 30.23 -47.84 39.41
CA ALA A 66 28.97 -47.51 40.11
C ALA A 66 28.91 -46.70 41.43
N SER A 67 28.03 -45.69 41.44
CA SER A 67 27.08 -45.42 42.54
C SER A 67 25.78 -44.79 41.98
N LYS A 68 24.67 -44.83 42.74
CA LYS A 68 23.35 -44.25 42.41
C LYS A 68 22.88 -43.28 43.50
N GLY A 69 22.07 -42.28 43.13
CA GLY A 69 21.39 -41.33 44.03
C GLY A 69 22.00 -39.92 43.95
N PHE A 70 21.25 -38.82 44.09
CA PHE A 70 19.96 -38.61 44.76
C PHE A 70 19.09 -37.52 44.11
N ILE A 71 17.85 -37.35 44.59
CA ILE A 71 16.90 -36.29 44.19
C ILE A 71 16.78 -35.22 45.30
N PRO A 72 16.83 -33.90 44.99
CA PRO A 72 16.38 -32.83 45.89
C PRO A 72 14.86 -32.56 45.76
N LYS A 73 14.22 -32.09 46.85
CA LYS A 73 12.77 -31.80 46.91
C LYS A 73 12.46 -30.31 46.97
N SER A 74 11.24 -29.94 46.58
CA SER A 74 10.58 -28.66 46.88
C SER A 74 10.04 -28.58 48.34
N PRO A 75 9.83 -27.37 48.90
CA PRO A 75 9.31 -27.15 50.25
C PRO A 75 7.76 -27.18 50.35
N ILE A 76 7.22 -27.16 51.57
CA ILE A 76 5.81 -27.48 51.89
C ILE A 76 5.13 -26.37 52.73
N GLY A 77 3.85 -26.09 52.45
CA GLY A 77 2.92 -25.34 53.31
C GLY A 77 1.62 -26.13 53.61
N ARG A 78 1.30 -26.30 54.90
CA ARG A 78 0.11 -26.98 55.48
C ARG A 78 -1.22 -26.29 55.13
N SER A 79 -2.44 -26.83 55.32
CA SER A 79 -3.08 -28.18 55.57
C SER A 79 -4.61 -27.94 55.57
N ASN A 80 -5.55 -28.88 55.42
CA ASN A 80 -5.85 -30.06 56.27
C ASN A 80 -7.12 -30.80 55.73
N LYS A 81 -7.23 -32.14 55.91
CA LYS A 81 -8.47 -33.00 56.07
C LYS A 81 -9.74 -32.68 55.24
N ASN A 82 -10.51 -33.59 54.64
CA ASN A 82 -10.75 -35.06 54.74
C ASN A 82 -11.62 -35.49 53.50
N ARG A 83 -12.12 -36.72 53.29
CA ARG A 83 -11.62 -38.12 53.44
C ARG A 83 -12.79 -39.08 53.09
N TYR A 84 -12.53 -40.19 52.36
CA TYR A 84 -13.50 -41.20 51.85
C TYR A 84 -14.41 -40.70 50.69
N GLY A 85 -14.87 -41.56 49.75
CA GLY A 85 -14.43 -42.94 49.50
C GLY A 85 -15.21 -43.72 48.40
N ASN A 86 -14.45 -44.43 47.55
CA ASN A 86 -14.69 -45.72 46.88
C ASN A 86 -16.03 -46.12 46.18
N GLY A 87 -15.93 -46.67 44.96
CA GLY A 87 -16.98 -47.42 44.24
C GLY A 87 -17.69 -46.63 43.11
N GLY A 88 -18.03 -47.21 41.94
CA GLY A 88 -17.76 -48.56 41.41
C GLY A 88 -18.30 -48.74 39.96
N ASN A 89 -17.95 -49.84 39.29
CA ASN A 89 -18.47 -50.22 37.95
C ASN A 89 -20.01 -50.46 38.00
N ASN A 90 -20.83 -50.40 36.93
CA ASN A 90 -20.67 -51.20 35.69
C ASN A 90 -21.73 -50.90 34.59
N SER A 91 -21.36 -51.14 33.32
CA SER A 91 -22.13 -51.73 32.18
C SER A 91 -23.58 -51.33 31.76
N ARG A 92 -23.71 -51.06 30.44
CA ARG A 92 -24.70 -51.59 29.44
C ARG A 92 -26.18 -51.11 29.38
N ALA A 93 -26.45 -50.22 28.41
CA ALA A 93 -27.08 -50.48 27.08
C ALA A 93 -28.55 -50.98 26.91
N LYS A 94 -29.14 -50.55 25.76
CA LYS A 94 -30.52 -50.73 25.22
C LYS A 94 -31.61 -49.87 25.93
N GLY A 95 -32.58 -49.26 25.25
CA GLY A 95 -32.80 -49.03 23.80
C GLY A 95 -34.02 -49.77 23.23
N ASP A 96 -35.04 -49.01 22.76
CA ASP A 96 -36.23 -49.49 22.02
C ASP A 96 -36.83 -48.38 21.12
N SER A 97 -37.89 -48.65 20.35
CA SER A 97 -38.18 -47.91 19.09
C SER A 97 -39.67 -47.84 18.62
N LEU A 98 -39.88 -47.09 17.52
CA LEU A 98 -41.04 -47.06 16.58
C LEU A 98 -42.27 -46.15 16.87
N ALA A 99 -43.02 -45.87 15.79
CA ALA A 99 -44.13 -44.89 15.62
C ALA A 99 -45.37 -45.63 14.99
N PRO A 100 -46.33 -45.09 14.16
CA PRO A 100 -46.62 -43.73 13.63
C PRO A 100 -48.15 -43.38 13.61
N ILE A 101 -48.64 -42.65 12.57
CA ILE A 101 -50.03 -42.31 12.13
C ILE A 101 -50.56 -40.93 12.67
N VAL A 102 -50.88 -39.85 11.91
CA VAL A 102 -51.42 -39.54 10.53
C VAL A 102 -52.97 -39.47 10.50
N SER A 103 -53.69 -38.47 9.95
CA SER A 103 -53.44 -37.26 9.08
C SER A 103 -54.29 -36.02 9.56
N ASP A 104 -54.77 -34.97 8.83
CA ASP A 104 -54.83 -34.58 7.40
C ASP A 104 -55.19 -33.07 7.13
N LYS A 105 -54.82 -32.56 5.93
CA LYS A 105 -55.49 -31.63 4.94
C LYS A 105 -56.23 -30.31 5.31
N ASP A 106 -56.44 -29.34 4.39
CA ASP A 106 -56.19 -29.04 2.94
C ASP A 106 -56.31 -27.46 2.82
N ILE A 107 -56.02 -26.62 1.79
CA ILE A 107 -55.50 -26.56 0.38
C ILE A 107 -55.09 -25.05 0.16
N SER A 108 -54.45 -24.47 -0.88
CA SER A 108 -53.97 -24.74 -2.27
C SER A 108 -52.42 -24.56 -2.37
N GLY A 109 -51.69 -24.19 -3.44
CA GLY A 109 -51.92 -23.77 -4.86
C GLY A 109 -52.07 -22.25 -5.08
N ASP A 110 -51.74 -21.57 -6.19
CA ASP A 110 -51.06 -21.82 -7.50
C ASP A 110 -50.83 -20.42 -8.17
N ASP A 111 -50.10 -20.11 -9.27
CA ASP A 111 -48.87 -20.58 -10.00
C ASP A 111 -48.50 -19.45 -11.03
N ASN A 112 -47.33 -19.53 -11.71
CA ASN A 112 -46.81 -18.74 -12.87
C ASN A 112 -45.80 -17.61 -12.55
N ARG A 113 -44.56 -17.60 -13.09
CA ARG A 113 -44.02 -17.54 -14.49
C ARG A 113 -44.13 -16.13 -15.13
N GLN A 114 -43.07 -15.39 -15.46
CA GLN A 114 -41.84 -15.60 -16.29
C GLN A 114 -42.04 -15.20 -17.78
N ARG A 115 -41.07 -14.44 -18.33
CA ARG A 115 -40.86 -14.03 -19.76
C ARG A 115 -41.68 -12.83 -20.28
N LEU A 116 -41.30 -12.12 -21.36
CA LEU A 116 -40.00 -11.75 -22.01
C LEU A 116 -40.30 -10.66 -23.08
N ASN A 117 -39.28 -9.87 -23.47
CA ASN A 117 -39.16 -9.08 -24.72
C ASN A 117 -40.15 -7.92 -24.96
N GLY A 118 -39.68 -6.87 -25.66
CA GLY A 118 -40.52 -5.71 -26.02
C GLY A 118 -39.75 -4.47 -26.51
N SER A 119 -38.65 -4.63 -27.25
CA SER A 119 -37.86 -3.53 -27.83
C SER A 119 -38.55 -2.89 -29.05
N ILE A 120 -38.41 -1.57 -29.22
CA ILE A 120 -38.24 -0.87 -30.52
C ILE A 120 -37.76 0.58 -30.24
N ASP A 121 -36.59 0.89 -30.78
CA ASP A 121 -36.12 2.09 -31.49
C ASP A 121 -36.76 3.48 -31.21
N ALA A 122 -35.93 4.50 -30.91
CA ALA A 122 -35.63 5.60 -31.83
C ALA A 122 -34.75 6.73 -31.22
N GLU A 123 -33.62 6.95 -31.89
CA GLU A 123 -32.67 8.06 -32.03
C GLU A 123 -32.87 9.49 -31.44
N GLU A 124 -31.69 10.13 -31.37
CA GLU A 124 -31.33 11.56 -31.40
C GLU A 124 -31.54 12.51 -30.20
N ALA A 125 -30.40 13.15 -29.87
CA ALA A 125 -30.17 14.11 -28.81
C ALA A 125 -30.79 15.50 -29.08
N GLY A 126 -31.03 16.26 -28.01
CA GLY A 126 -31.41 17.67 -28.04
C GLY A 126 -30.80 18.43 -26.86
N GLU A 127 -30.29 19.63 -27.12
CA GLU A 127 -29.48 20.44 -26.20
C GLU A 127 -30.31 21.18 -25.13
N GLY A 128 -29.60 21.84 -24.19
CA GLY A 128 -29.85 23.28 -24.00
C GLY A 128 -30.75 23.75 -22.86
N GLU A 129 -30.13 23.99 -21.71
CA GLU A 129 -30.24 25.21 -20.86
C GLU A 129 -31.57 26.00 -20.66
N VAL A 130 -31.82 26.31 -19.37
CA VAL A 130 -32.32 27.60 -18.83
C VAL A 130 -33.70 28.13 -19.27
N GLY A 131 -34.67 28.18 -18.34
CA GLY A 131 -36.00 28.78 -18.60
C GLY A 131 -36.84 29.14 -17.36
N ILE A 132 -36.69 30.37 -16.89
CA ILE A 132 -37.45 31.09 -15.83
C ILE A 132 -39.00 30.98 -15.93
N PHE A 133 -39.68 30.72 -14.81
CA PHE A 133 -41.03 31.24 -14.43
C PHE A 133 -41.15 31.15 -12.88
N GLN A 134 -41.61 32.12 -12.07
CA GLN A 134 -42.47 33.32 -12.19
C GLN A 134 -43.99 33.04 -12.12
N SER A 135 -44.74 33.91 -11.41
CA SER A 135 -46.16 33.81 -10.99
C SER A 135 -46.46 32.71 -9.95
N GLY A 136 -47.54 32.77 -9.16
CA GLY A 136 -48.54 33.83 -9.00
C GLY A 136 -49.97 33.30 -8.73
N GLU A 137 -50.83 34.17 -8.21
CA GLU A 137 -52.30 34.08 -8.12
C GLU A 137 -53.03 33.19 -7.09
N THR A 138 -53.59 33.88 -6.09
CA THR A 138 -55.05 34.07 -5.84
C THR A 138 -56.02 32.88 -5.66
N VAL A 139 -56.37 32.62 -4.39
CA VAL A 139 -57.73 32.46 -3.80
C VAL A 139 -58.85 31.74 -4.59
N LYS A 140 -59.39 30.68 -3.95
CA LYS A 140 -60.84 30.47 -3.75
C LYS A 140 -61.08 30.13 -2.27
N GLY A 141 -62.17 30.50 -1.61
CA GLY A 141 -63.33 31.29 -2.04
C GLY A 141 -64.66 30.65 -1.60
N THR A 142 -65.27 31.18 -0.55
CA THR A 142 -66.63 30.78 -0.10
C THR A 142 -67.27 31.92 0.70
N ASN A 143 -68.43 32.40 0.27
CA ASN A 143 -69.20 33.43 0.97
C ASN A 143 -70.21 32.80 1.95
N SER A 144 -70.54 33.54 3.01
CA SER A 144 -71.89 33.57 3.57
C SER A 144 -72.14 34.94 4.20
N ASP A 145 -73.06 35.71 3.63
CA ASP A 145 -73.37 37.07 4.08
C ASP A 145 -74.13 37.06 5.41
N ASN A 146 -73.84 38.04 6.28
CA ASN A 146 -74.89 38.94 6.78
C ASN A 146 -74.30 40.22 7.39
N HIS A 147 -75.17 41.21 7.56
CA HIS A 147 -74.85 42.63 7.72
C HIS A 147 -74.84 43.11 9.19
N ASP A 148 -74.32 44.32 9.36
CA ASP A 148 -74.56 45.27 10.47
C ASP A 148 -74.16 44.86 11.90
N GLU A 149 -72.98 45.28 12.34
CA GLU A 149 -72.84 46.58 13.02
C GLU A 149 -71.37 47.07 12.95
N ILE A 150 -71.15 48.38 12.84
CA ILE A 150 -69.80 48.97 12.98
C ILE A 150 -69.60 49.27 14.47
N SER A 151 -68.89 48.38 15.17
CA SER A 151 -68.36 48.71 16.49
C SER A 151 -67.14 49.64 16.33
N GLU A 152 -67.04 50.67 17.17
CA GLU A 152 -65.91 51.61 17.16
C GLU A 152 -64.59 50.98 17.66
N GLU A 153 -64.62 49.70 18.07
CA GLU A 153 -63.51 48.99 18.70
C GLU A 153 -62.45 48.50 17.69
N THR A 154 -62.83 48.06 16.48
CA THR A 154 -61.86 47.52 15.50
C THR A 154 -60.97 48.57 14.85
N VAL A 155 -61.40 49.84 14.80
CA VAL A 155 -60.51 50.96 14.45
C VAL A 155 -59.50 51.25 15.57
N ASN A 156 -59.83 50.84 16.80
CA ASN A 156 -59.07 51.16 18.01
C ASN A 156 -57.91 50.16 18.25
N GLU A 157 -57.98 48.91 17.77
CA GLU A 157 -56.88 47.94 17.95
C GLU A 157 -55.69 48.19 17.01
N GLU A 158 -55.91 48.45 15.71
CA GLU A 158 -54.81 48.85 14.81
C GLU A 158 -54.21 50.21 15.23
N ALA A 159 -55.07 51.16 15.63
CA ALA A 159 -54.62 52.42 16.22
C ALA A 159 -53.85 52.20 17.53
N SER A 160 -54.25 51.26 18.39
CA SER A 160 -53.51 50.92 19.62
C SER A 160 -52.19 50.21 19.33
N GLY A 161 -52.09 49.42 18.25
CA GLY A 161 -50.84 48.81 17.80
C GLY A 161 -49.85 49.88 17.33
N LEU A 162 -50.31 50.80 16.48
CA LEU A 162 -49.52 51.95 16.02
C LEU A 162 -49.15 52.88 17.18
N LEU A 163 -50.09 53.27 18.04
CA LEU A 163 -49.84 54.09 19.22
C LEU A 163 -48.87 53.42 20.19
N LYS A 164 -48.91 52.10 20.34
CA LYS A 164 -47.94 51.37 21.18
C LYS A 164 -46.54 51.43 20.57
N LEU A 165 -46.39 51.17 19.27
CA LEU A 165 -45.10 51.31 18.57
C LEU A 165 -44.59 52.77 18.59
N GLU A 166 -45.49 53.75 18.51
CA GLU A 166 -45.15 55.17 18.55
C GLU A 166 -44.78 55.63 19.97
N LEU A 167 -45.43 55.09 21.01
CA LEU A 167 -45.05 55.27 22.42
C LEU A 167 -43.70 54.59 22.73
N GLU A 168 -43.47 53.38 22.25
CA GLU A 168 -42.20 52.66 22.42
C GLU A 168 -41.06 53.38 21.68
N ALA A 169 -41.29 53.86 20.45
CA ALA A 169 -40.32 54.65 19.70
C ALA A 169 -40.06 56.03 20.32
N ASN A 170 -41.07 56.71 20.86
CA ASN A 170 -40.88 58.01 21.54
C ASN A 170 -40.23 57.84 22.92
N SER A 171 -40.54 56.78 23.66
CA SER A 171 -39.82 56.41 24.89
C SER A 171 -38.36 56.05 24.59
N GLY A 172 -38.10 55.34 23.49
CA GLY A 172 -36.74 55.04 23.03
C GLY A 172 -35.95 56.29 22.69
N LYS A 173 -36.54 57.26 21.97
CA LYS A 173 -35.90 58.56 21.69
C LYS A 173 -35.56 59.33 22.97
N GLN A 174 -36.48 59.40 23.94
CA GLN A 174 -36.24 60.07 25.23
C GLN A 174 -35.13 59.38 26.05
N GLU A 175 -35.05 58.04 25.99
CA GLU A 175 -34.00 57.26 26.63
C GLU A 175 -32.64 57.49 25.94
N ILE A 176 -32.57 57.50 24.60
CA ILE A 176 -31.37 57.85 23.82
C ILE A 176 -30.91 59.28 24.13
N GLU A 177 -31.84 60.25 24.19
CA GLU A 177 -31.53 61.64 24.57
C GLU A 177 -30.93 61.71 25.98
N ARG A 178 -31.50 61.00 26.96
CA ARG A 178 -30.95 60.93 28.33
C ARG A 178 -29.55 60.32 28.35
N ILE A 179 -29.35 59.19 27.67
CA ILE A 179 -28.05 58.51 27.57
C ILE A 179 -27.01 59.41 26.89
N ALA A 180 -27.40 60.16 25.86
CA ALA A 180 -26.52 61.08 25.15
C ALA A 180 -26.12 62.30 25.99
N GLU A 181 -27.05 62.88 26.78
CA GLU A 181 -26.71 63.94 27.74
C GLU A 181 -25.79 63.43 28.85
N GLU A 182 -26.06 62.25 29.41
CA GLU A 182 -25.25 61.65 30.46
C GLU A 182 -23.82 61.37 29.96
N ASN A 183 -23.67 60.70 28.81
CA ASN A 183 -22.37 60.42 28.22
C ASN A 183 -21.62 61.69 27.80
N LEU A 184 -22.31 62.71 27.30
CA LEU A 184 -21.69 64.02 27.04
C LEU A 184 -21.16 64.67 28.32
N SER A 185 -21.88 64.55 29.45
CA SER A 185 -21.45 65.09 30.73
C SER A 185 -20.26 64.34 31.35
N GLN A 186 -20.15 63.03 31.08
CA GLN A 186 -19.05 62.17 31.52
C GLN A 186 -17.82 62.23 30.58
N GLY A 187 -17.97 62.82 29.39
CA GLY A 187 -16.91 62.89 28.38
C GLY A 187 -16.73 61.60 27.58
N THR A 188 -17.69 60.68 27.59
CA THR A 188 -17.61 59.40 26.89
C THR A 188 -17.58 59.62 25.38
N LYS A 189 -16.63 58.95 24.70
CA LYS A 189 -16.45 59.08 23.24
C LYS A 189 -17.53 58.33 22.44
N VAL A 190 -18.01 57.19 22.93
CA VAL A 190 -18.95 56.29 22.24
C VAL A 190 -20.01 55.75 23.21
N PHE A 191 -21.26 55.61 22.75
CA PHE A 191 -22.29 54.81 23.43
C PHE A 191 -23.13 54.01 22.42
N VAL A 192 -24.00 53.13 22.92
CA VAL A 192 -24.84 52.22 22.13
C VAL A 192 -26.26 52.20 22.68
N TYR A 193 -27.25 52.06 21.81
CA TYR A 193 -28.64 51.78 22.17
C TYR A 193 -29.17 50.55 21.39
N PRO A 194 -29.85 49.58 22.04
CA PRO A 194 -30.05 49.45 23.49
C PRO A 194 -28.73 49.24 24.27
N PRO A 195 -28.64 49.66 25.55
CA PRO A 195 -27.40 49.51 26.34
C PRO A 195 -27.01 48.06 26.68
N VAL A 196 -27.92 47.10 26.52
CA VAL A 196 -27.66 45.66 26.66
C VAL A 196 -27.94 45.02 25.30
N VAL A 197 -26.87 44.80 24.55
CA VAL A 197 -26.90 44.25 23.19
C VAL A 197 -27.13 42.75 23.22
N LYS A 198 -28.04 42.24 22.38
CA LYS A 198 -28.33 40.81 22.22
C LYS A 198 -28.13 40.36 20.77
N PRO A 199 -28.11 39.04 20.49
CA PRO A 199 -28.08 38.52 19.13
C PRO A 199 -29.45 38.65 18.45
N ASP A 200 -29.44 38.71 17.12
CA ASP A 200 -30.59 38.95 16.24
C ASP A 200 -31.36 40.25 16.57
N GLU A 201 -30.66 41.26 17.10
CA GLU A 201 -31.16 42.58 17.48
C GLU A 201 -30.42 43.67 16.68
N ASP A 202 -31.13 44.72 16.24
CA ASP A 202 -30.51 45.91 15.63
C ASP A 202 -30.10 46.91 16.72
N ILE A 203 -28.84 47.34 16.70
CA ILE A 203 -28.32 48.37 17.61
C ILE A 203 -28.01 49.66 16.83
N GLU A 204 -28.05 50.80 17.53
CA GLU A 204 -27.53 52.07 17.04
C GLU A 204 -26.28 52.46 17.84
N VAL A 205 -25.15 52.66 17.15
CA VAL A 205 -23.86 53.03 17.74
C VAL A 205 -23.60 54.52 17.50
N PHE A 206 -23.27 55.25 18.56
CA PHE A 206 -23.11 56.70 18.56
C PHE A 206 -21.67 57.11 18.89
N LEU A 207 -21.04 57.92 18.02
CA LEU A 207 -19.73 58.55 18.23
C LEU A 207 -19.90 60.05 18.49
N ASN A 208 -19.25 60.56 19.54
CA ASN A 208 -19.10 61.99 19.75
C ASN A 208 -17.89 62.51 18.95
N LYS A 209 -18.17 63.05 17.76
CA LYS A 209 -17.17 63.57 16.83
C LYS A 209 -16.27 64.65 17.46
N SER A 210 -16.84 65.50 18.30
CA SER A 210 -16.11 66.62 18.94
C SER A 210 -14.99 66.21 19.91
N VAL A 211 -14.97 64.96 20.37
CA VAL A 211 -13.90 64.38 21.21
C VAL A 211 -13.16 63.23 20.53
N SER A 212 -13.35 63.09 19.21
CA SER A 212 -12.68 62.09 18.37
C SER A 212 -11.48 62.70 17.62
N THR A 213 -10.53 61.86 17.22
CA THR A 213 -9.49 62.23 16.23
C THR A 213 -10.09 62.67 14.89
N LEU A 214 -11.32 62.23 14.58
CA LEU A 214 -12.08 62.55 13.37
C LEU A 214 -12.86 63.88 13.43
N SER A 215 -12.58 64.73 14.43
CA SER A 215 -13.32 65.98 14.69
C SER A 215 -13.38 66.95 13.49
N TYR A 216 -12.37 66.97 12.63
CA TYR A 216 -12.28 67.86 11.45
C TYR A 216 -12.67 67.19 10.12
N GLU A 217 -12.87 65.88 10.11
CA GLU A 217 -13.12 65.09 8.90
C GLU A 217 -14.54 65.33 8.36
N GLN A 218 -14.76 65.28 7.05
CA GLN A 218 -16.12 65.52 6.50
C GLN A 218 -16.99 64.27 6.61
N ASP A 219 -16.44 63.13 6.21
CA ASP A 219 -17.08 61.81 6.31
C ASP A 219 -16.52 61.01 7.48
N ILE A 220 -17.39 60.24 8.12
CA ILE A 220 -17.04 59.31 9.19
C ILE A 220 -17.69 57.97 8.88
N PHE A 221 -16.90 56.91 8.99
CA PHE A 221 -17.34 55.53 8.85
C PHE A 221 -16.97 54.76 10.10
N ILE A 222 -17.81 53.79 10.48
CA ILE A 222 -17.40 52.67 11.32
C ILE A 222 -16.91 51.55 10.41
N MET A 223 -15.84 50.88 10.80
CA MET A 223 -15.40 49.60 10.24
C MET A 223 -15.25 48.62 11.39
N GLY A 224 -15.86 47.44 11.27
CA GLY A 224 -15.88 46.46 12.34
C GLY A 224 -16.13 45.04 11.84
N ALA A 225 -16.18 44.13 12.80
CA ALA A 225 -16.51 42.72 12.62
C ALA A 225 -16.96 42.15 13.98
N PHE A 226 -17.47 40.93 13.99
CA PHE A 226 -17.88 40.25 15.21
C PHE A 226 -16.81 39.25 15.66
N ASN A 227 -16.81 38.94 16.97
CA ASN A 227 -16.01 37.90 17.60
C ASN A 227 -14.49 38.02 17.31
N ASP A 228 -13.87 39.08 17.83
CA ASP A 228 -12.42 39.33 17.75
C ASP A 228 -11.91 39.46 16.31
N TRP A 229 -12.70 40.18 15.49
CA TRP A 229 -12.55 40.35 14.04
C TRP A 229 -12.67 39.08 13.17
N ARG A 230 -13.23 37.98 13.71
CA ARG A 230 -13.27 36.67 13.03
C ARG A 230 -14.56 36.36 12.27
N TRP A 231 -15.58 37.21 12.36
CA TRP A 231 -16.90 36.94 11.78
C TRP A 231 -17.52 38.18 11.12
N LYS A 232 -18.13 38.00 9.94
CA LYS A 232 -18.98 38.98 9.21
C LYS A 232 -18.54 40.46 9.38
N SER A 233 -17.48 40.88 8.68
CA SER A 233 -17.05 42.29 8.71
C SER A 233 -18.08 43.22 8.06
N PHE A 234 -18.13 44.47 8.55
CA PHE A 234 -19.05 45.51 8.12
C PHE A 234 -18.36 46.88 8.06
N THR A 235 -18.83 47.74 7.16
CA THR A 235 -18.42 49.15 7.07
C THR A 235 -19.64 50.00 6.77
N PHE A 236 -19.96 50.96 7.65
CA PHE A 236 -21.13 51.84 7.51
C PHE A 236 -20.73 53.31 7.68
N ARG A 237 -21.37 54.21 6.94
CA ARG A 237 -21.19 55.66 7.08
C ARG A 237 -22.07 56.17 8.22
N LEU A 238 -21.50 56.94 9.13
CA LEU A 238 -22.26 57.57 10.21
C LEU A 238 -23.01 58.80 9.69
N SER A 239 -24.20 59.03 10.22
CA SER A 239 -25.02 60.22 9.96
C SER A 239 -25.06 61.11 11.20
N LYS A 240 -25.05 62.44 11.02
CA LYS A 240 -25.16 63.37 12.15
C LYS A 240 -26.58 63.32 12.74
N THR A 241 -26.66 63.17 14.06
CA THR A 241 -27.93 63.07 14.80
C THR A 241 -28.50 64.44 15.18
N HIS A 242 -29.73 64.44 15.70
CA HIS A 242 -30.36 65.61 16.33
C HIS A 242 -30.03 65.75 17.84
N LEU A 243 -29.24 64.82 18.39
CA LEU A 243 -28.95 64.77 19.82
C LEU A 243 -28.05 65.94 20.25
N LYS A 244 -28.19 66.36 21.51
CA LYS A 244 -27.39 67.42 22.11
C LYS A 244 -25.93 66.99 22.23
N GLY A 245 -25.08 67.57 21.37
CA GLY A 245 -23.66 67.23 21.23
C GLY A 245 -23.23 67.30 19.76
N ASP A 246 -22.06 66.77 19.41
CA ASP A 246 -21.73 66.43 18.03
C ASP A 246 -21.77 64.91 17.86
N TRP A 247 -22.94 64.33 18.16
CA TRP A 247 -23.21 62.90 18.09
C TRP A 247 -23.56 62.47 16.66
N TRP A 248 -22.86 61.47 16.16
CA TRP A 248 -23.07 60.85 14.85
C TRP A 248 -23.34 59.36 15.04
N SER A 249 -24.26 58.77 14.29
CA SER A 249 -24.72 57.39 14.52
C SER A 249 -24.85 56.55 13.25
N CYS A 250 -24.91 55.23 13.45
CA CYS A 250 -25.28 54.25 12.43
C CYS A 250 -25.94 53.04 13.10
N GLN A 251 -26.83 52.37 12.35
CA GLN A 251 -27.45 51.12 12.79
C GLN A 251 -26.60 49.92 12.33
N ILE A 252 -26.54 48.89 13.17
CA ILE A 252 -25.77 47.66 12.97
C ILE A 252 -26.64 46.48 13.42
N HIS A 253 -26.86 45.53 12.52
CA HIS A 253 -27.52 44.27 12.87
C HIS A 253 -26.54 43.34 13.58
N ILE A 254 -26.90 42.84 14.77
CA ILE A 254 -26.08 41.88 15.52
C ILE A 254 -26.49 40.46 15.13
N PRO A 255 -25.65 39.69 14.43
CA PRO A 255 -26.02 38.35 14.00
C PRO A 255 -26.02 37.38 15.19
N ARG A 256 -26.90 36.35 15.13
CA ARG A 256 -27.05 35.29 16.14
C ARG A 256 -25.76 34.71 16.72
N GLU A 257 -24.70 34.62 15.92
CA GLU A 257 -23.44 33.99 16.30
C GLU A 257 -22.49 34.92 17.08
N ALA A 258 -22.84 36.20 17.26
CA ALA A 258 -22.00 37.17 17.95
C ALA A 258 -22.04 37.03 19.49
N TYR A 259 -20.85 36.98 20.09
CA TYR A 259 -20.61 37.25 21.52
C TYR A 259 -19.94 38.61 21.74
N LYS A 260 -19.39 39.21 20.68
CA LYS A 260 -18.64 40.47 20.71
C LYS A 260 -18.78 41.20 19.36
N VAL A 261 -18.82 42.53 19.40
CA VAL A 261 -18.62 43.42 18.25
C VAL A 261 -17.28 44.12 18.46
N ASP A 262 -16.43 44.19 17.44
CA ASP A 262 -15.11 44.85 17.44
C ASP A 262 -15.07 45.88 16.31
N PHE A 263 -14.62 47.10 16.57
CA PHE A 263 -14.67 48.19 15.58
C PHE A 263 -13.71 49.36 15.83
N VAL A 264 -13.48 50.12 14.76
CA VAL A 264 -12.80 51.42 14.74
C VAL A 264 -13.62 52.42 13.93
N PHE A 265 -13.41 53.72 14.13
CA PHE A 265 -13.93 54.75 13.23
C PHE A 265 -12.82 55.30 12.33
N PHE A 266 -13.16 55.74 11.12
CA PHE A 266 -12.19 56.31 10.18
C PHE A 266 -12.85 57.26 9.16
N ASN A 267 -12.03 58.06 8.47
CA ASN A 267 -12.49 59.04 7.46
C ASN A 267 -12.72 58.45 6.06
N GLY A 268 -12.64 57.12 5.91
CA GLY A 268 -12.64 56.43 4.61
C GLY A 268 -11.27 56.36 3.92
N GLN A 269 -10.20 56.90 4.53
CA GLN A 269 -8.84 56.95 3.99
C GLN A 269 -7.80 56.52 5.05
N ASP A 270 -7.05 57.46 5.62
CA ASP A 270 -5.86 57.25 6.46
C ASP A 270 -5.98 57.77 7.90
N VAL A 271 -7.05 58.51 8.24
CA VAL A 271 -7.30 58.99 9.61
C VAL A 271 -8.28 58.07 10.32
N TYR A 272 -7.85 57.56 11.48
CA TYR A 272 -8.60 56.60 12.31
C TYR A 272 -8.80 57.13 13.74
N ASP A 273 -9.90 56.74 14.37
CA ASP A 273 -10.06 56.69 15.82
C ASP A 273 -10.18 55.22 16.24
N ASN A 274 -9.08 54.68 16.78
CA ASN A 274 -9.01 53.35 17.36
C ASN A 274 -8.76 53.41 18.88
N ASN A 275 -9.29 54.45 19.55
CA ASN A 275 -9.36 54.52 21.01
C ASN A 275 -8.01 54.24 21.70
N ASP A 276 -7.01 55.06 21.34
CA ASP A 276 -5.64 55.02 21.86
C ASP A 276 -4.95 53.65 21.69
N GLN A 277 -5.01 53.11 20.46
CA GLN A 277 -4.46 51.80 20.06
C GLN A 277 -5.16 50.60 20.70
N LYS A 278 -6.45 50.73 21.00
CA LYS A 278 -7.33 49.65 21.50
C LYS A 278 -8.71 49.79 20.88
N ASP A 279 -8.94 49.06 19.79
CA ASP A 279 -10.22 48.97 19.08
C ASP A 279 -11.41 48.93 20.06
N PHE A 280 -12.48 49.64 19.71
CA PHE A 280 -13.70 49.63 20.51
C PHE A 280 -14.33 48.25 20.45
N PHE A 281 -14.94 47.81 21.55
CA PHE A 281 -15.72 46.58 21.56
C PHE A 281 -17.02 46.72 22.36
N ILE A 282 -18.00 45.90 21.98
CA ILE A 282 -19.29 45.76 22.66
C ILE A 282 -19.51 44.26 22.96
N PRO A 283 -19.72 43.85 24.22
CA PRO A 283 -20.12 42.48 24.53
C PRO A 283 -21.59 42.24 24.18
N VAL A 284 -21.89 41.09 23.57
CA VAL A 284 -23.25 40.66 23.23
C VAL A 284 -23.74 39.65 24.27
N VAL A 285 -24.84 39.97 24.96
CA VAL A 285 -25.33 39.21 26.11
C VAL A 285 -26.37 38.18 25.64
N GLY A 286 -26.10 36.90 25.90
CA GLY A 286 -26.98 35.79 25.52
C GLY A 286 -26.75 35.21 24.12
N GLY A 287 -25.64 35.57 23.47
CA GLY A 287 -25.16 34.90 22.26
C GLY A 287 -24.54 33.54 22.51
N MET A 288 -23.79 33.05 21.51
CA MET A 288 -22.84 31.95 21.72
C MET A 288 -21.80 32.34 22.77
N ASP A 289 -21.11 31.37 23.38
CA ASP A 289 -19.82 31.64 24.02
C ASP A 289 -18.66 31.38 23.05
N GLU A 290 -17.45 31.71 23.45
CA GLU A 290 -16.23 31.55 22.63
C GLU A 290 -16.04 30.10 22.13
N LEU A 291 -16.40 29.10 22.96
CA LEU A 291 -16.27 27.68 22.63
C LEU A 291 -17.37 27.22 21.65
N ALA A 292 -18.61 27.67 21.85
CA ALA A 292 -19.72 27.41 20.94
C ALA A 292 -19.49 28.08 19.58
N PHE A 293 -18.88 29.27 19.55
CA PHE A 293 -18.49 29.94 18.31
C PHE A 293 -17.31 29.23 17.60
N GLU A 294 -16.34 28.68 18.35
CA GLU A 294 -15.29 27.82 17.79
C GLU A 294 -15.83 26.51 17.19
N ASP A 295 -16.78 25.85 17.84
CA ASP A 295 -17.47 24.65 17.29
C ASP A 295 -18.32 25.02 16.06
N PHE A 296 -18.94 26.21 16.04
CA PHE A 296 -19.66 26.74 14.88
C PHE A 296 -18.74 27.03 13.69
N LEU A 297 -17.59 27.68 13.91
CA LEU A 297 -16.57 27.92 12.89
C LEU A 297 -16.02 26.61 12.30
N LEU A 298 -15.90 25.56 13.10
CA LEU A 298 -15.56 24.22 12.60
C LEU A 298 -16.63 23.67 11.66
N GLU A 299 -17.92 23.73 12.03
CA GLU A 299 -19.00 23.20 11.20
C GLU A 299 -19.23 24.02 9.91
N GLU A 300 -18.99 25.34 9.92
CA GLU A 300 -18.95 26.15 8.68
C GLU A 300 -17.75 25.79 7.80
N LYS A 301 -16.54 25.72 8.36
CA LYS A 301 -15.32 25.29 7.63
C LYS A 301 -15.47 23.88 7.05
N ARG A 302 -16.20 22.99 7.73
CA ARG A 302 -16.52 21.66 7.24
C ARG A 302 -17.38 21.73 5.98
N LYS A 303 -18.44 22.55 5.95
CA LYS A 303 -19.29 22.75 4.76
C LYS A 303 -18.50 23.35 3.60
N GLU A 304 -17.59 24.28 3.89
CA GLU A 304 -16.68 24.85 2.89
C GLU A 304 -15.76 23.77 2.29
N LEU A 305 -15.13 22.94 3.12
CA LEU A 305 -14.30 21.81 2.66
C LEU A 305 -15.11 20.75 1.89
N GLU A 306 -16.33 20.42 2.34
CA GLU A 306 -17.24 19.51 1.63
C GLU A 306 -17.70 20.09 0.27
N LYS A 307 -17.74 21.41 0.11
CA LYS A 307 -18.00 22.09 -1.16
C LYS A 307 -16.77 22.06 -2.06
N LEU A 308 -15.61 22.51 -1.56
CA LEU A 308 -14.35 22.54 -2.31
C LEU A 308 -13.97 21.16 -2.84
N ALA A 309 -14.17 20.09 -2.05
CA ALA A 309 -13.92 18.72 -2.48
C ALA A 309 -14.81 18.27 -3.65
N ARG A 310 -16.06 18.78 -3.76
CA ARG A 310 -16.93 18.51 -4.92
C ARG A 310 -16.46 19.25 -6.16
N GLU A 311 -16.10 20.53 -6.01
CA GLU A 311 -15.55 21.37 -7.08
C GLU A 311 -14.18 20.88 -7.57
N GLU A 312 -13.38 20.26 -6.70
CA GLU A 312 -12.13 19.57 -7.05
C GLU A 312 -12.38 18.27 -7.80
N ALA A 313 -13.21 17.38 -7.26
CA ALA A 313 -13.56 16.12 -7.91
C ALA A 313 -14.27 16.32 -9.26
N GLU A 314 -14.94 17.45 -9.50
CA GLU A 314 -15.47 17.82 -10.81
C GLU A 314 -14.38 18.29 -11.79
N ARG A 315 -13.46 19.18 -11.35
CA ARG A 315 -12.31 19.59 -12.15
C ARG A 315 -11.40 18.42 -12.52
N GLU A 316 -11.18 17.47 -11.62
CA GLU A 316 -10.40 16.25 -11.90
C GLU A 316 -11.05 15.38 -12.96
N ARG A 317 -12.37 15.14 -12.88
CA ARG A 317 -13.14 14.40 -13.90
C ARG A 317 -13.07 15.07 -15.27
N GLN A 318 -13.25 16.40 -15.33
CA GLN A 318 -13.13 17.17 -16.58
C GLN A 318 -11.72 17.08 -17.18
N ALA A 319 -10.68 17.20 -16.35
CA ALA A 319 -9.28 17.10 -16.78
C ALA A 319 -8.90 15.67 -17.21
N GLU A 320 -9.49 14.64 -16.59
CA GLU A 320 -9.31 13.24 -17.01
C GLU A 320 -10.00 12.95 -18.34
N GLU A 321 -11.23 13.44 -18.54
CA GLU A 321 -11.93 13.27 -19.81
C GLU A 321 -11.18 13.98 -20.96
N GLN A 322 -10.64 15.17 -20.72
CA GLN A 322 -9.81 15.89 -21.69
C GLN A 322 -8.54 15.08 -22.04
N ARG A 323 -7.81 14.55 -21.04
CA ARG A 323 -6.66 13.66 -21.29
C ARG A 323 -7.05 12.40 -22.07
N ARG A 324 -8.23 11.83 -21.81
CA ARG A 324 -8.73 10.65 -22.53
C ARG A 324 -8.98 10.97 -24.00
N ARG A 325 -9.62 12.11 -24.31
CA ARG A 325 -9.85 12.58 -25.69
C ARG A 325 -8.54 12.81 -26.45
N GLU A 326 -7.55 13.46 -25.81
CA GLU A 326 -6.22 13.70 -26.39
C GLU A 326 -5.46 12.39 -26.67
N ALA A 327 -5.52 11.44 -25.74
CA ALA A 327 -4.91 10.12 -25.92
C ALA A 327 -5.62 9.29 -27.02
N GLU A 328 -6.95 9.38 -27.12
CA GLU A 328 -7.75 8.68 -28.13
C GLU A 328 -7.42 9.16 -29.56
N GLU A 329 -7.27 10.47 -29.77
CA GLU A 329 -6.83 11.02 -31.07
C GLU A 329 -5.37 10.65 -31.41
N ALA A 330 -4.46 10.69 -30.43
CA ALA A 330 -3.08 10.23 -30.63
C ALA A 330 -3.01 8.74 -30.99
N ALA A 331 -3.89 7.90 -30.41
CA ALA A 331 -3.98 6.49 -30.72
C ALA A 331 -4.60 6.23 -32.11
N LYS A 332 -5.62 7.00 -32.52
CA LYS A 332 -6.17 6.97 -33.90
C LYS A 332 -5.11 7.32 -34.95
N GLU A 333 -4.26 8.29 -34.67
CA GLU A 333 -3.13 8.62 -35.57
C GLU A 333 -2.12 7.47 -35.67
N ALA A 334 -1.77 6.85 -34.55
CA ALA A 334 -0.86 5.71 -34.50
C ALA A 334 -1.39 4.48 -35.26
N ASP A 335 -2.67 4.12 -35.06
CA ASP A 335 -3.35 3.05 -35.81
C ASP A 335 -3.30 3.30 -37.32
N ARG A 336 -3.54 4.56 -37.75
CA ARG A 336 -3.55 4.94 -39.18
C ARG A 336 -2.17 4.81 -39.80
N LEU A 337 -1.12 5.28 -39.11
CA LEU A 337 0.26 5.11 -39.53
C LEU A 337 0.66 3.62 -39.61
N GLN A 338 0.23 2.81 -38.65
CA GLN A 338 0.48 1.37 -38.64
C GLN A 338 -0.26 0.63 -39.78
N ALA A 339 -1.54 0.97 -40.02
CA ALA A 339 -2.33 0.38 -41.09
C ALA A 339 -1.73 0.66 -42.47
N ARG A 340 -1.31 1.91 -42.71
CA ARG A 340 -0.61 2.31 -43.93
C ARG A 340 0.73 1.57 -44.10
N ALA A 341 1.56 1.50 -43.06
CA ALA A 341 2.86 0.83 -43.12
C ALA A 341 2.74 -0.69 -43.38
N GLU A 342 1.73 -1.35 -42.81
CA GLU A 342 1.46 -2.77 -43.10
C GLU A 342 0.88 -2.99 -44.51
N THR A 343 0.08 -2.04 -45.01
CA THR A 343 -0.43 -2.05 -46.40
C THR A 343 0.70 -1.87 -47.41
N GLU A 344 1.59 -0.92 -47.17
CA GLU A 344 2.78 -0.64 -47.99
C GLU A 344 3.74 -1.84 -48.00
N ARG A 345 4.02 -2.46 -46.84
CA ARG A 345 4.78 -3.72 -46.73
C ARG A 345 4.17 -4.86 -47.55
N ARG A 346 2.85 -5.01 -47.57
CA ARG A 346 2.15 -6.03 -48.38
C ARG A 346 2.26 -5.74 -49.87
N ARG A 347 2.23 -4.46 -50.26
CA ARG A 347 2.42 -4.00 -51.64
C ARG A 347 3.85 -4.24 -52.13
N GLU A 348 4.85 -4.04 -51.29
CA GLU A 348 6.27 -4.37 -51.57
C GLU A 348 6.52 -5.88 -51.70
N LEU A 349 5.74 -6.71 -51.00
CA LEU A 349 5.86 -8.17 -51.09
C LEU A 349 5.30 -8.76 -52.39
N LEU A 350 4.34 -8.07 -53.04
CA LEU A 350 3.61 -8.60 -54.19
C LEU A 350 4.54 -9.04 -55.36
N PRO A 351 5.53 -8.26 -55.82
CA PRO A 351 6.44 -8.70 -56.89
C PRO A 351 7.25 -9.96 -56.50
N GLN A 352 7.61 -10.09 -55.22
CA GLN A 352 8.37 -11.23 -54.70
C GLN A 352 7.51 -12.51 -54.61
N LEU A 353 6.18 -12.38 -54.54
CA LEU A 353 5.26 -13.52 -54.65
C LEU A 353 5.08 -13.95 -56.11
N MET A 354 5.03 -13.00 -57.04
CA MET A 354 4.74 -13.24 -58.46
C MET A 354 5.91 -13.80 -59.28
N GLU A 355 7.15 -13.73 -58.79
CA GLU A 355 8.39 -14.04 -59.53
C GLU A 355 8.41 -15.42 -60.23
N ASN A 356 7.77 -16.44 -59.64
CA ASN A 356 7.72 -17.81 -60.17
C ASN A 356 6.35 -18.21 -60.77
N ALA A 357 5.36 -17.32 -60.78
CA ALA A 357 3.97 -17.68 -61.06
C ALA A 357 3.64 -17.61 -62.56
N VAL A 358 3.00 -18.66 -63.09
CA VAL A 358 2.69 -18.83 -64.53
C VAL A 358 1.17 -18.97 -64.70
N ARG A 359 0.63 -18.72 -65.90
CA ARG A 359 -0.83 -18.89 -66.15
C ARG A 359 -1.25 -20.33 -66.50
N SER A 360 -0.33 -21.10 -67.05
CA SER A 360 -0.49 -22.51 -67.44
C SER A 360 0.87 -23.08 -67.87
N LEU A 361 1.04 -24.40 -67.84
CA LEU A 361 2.18 -25.10 -68.43
C LEU A 361 1.69 -26.06 -69.52
N ASP A 362 2.18 -25.91 -70.76
CA ASP A 362 1.71 -26.66 -71.93
C ASP A 362 1.71 -28.17 -71.66
N LYS A 363 0.53 -28.80 -71.84
CA LYS A 363 0.27 -30.23 -71.58
C LYS A 363 0.49 -30.72 -70.15
N VAL A 364 0.71 -29.83 -69.17
CA VAL A 364 0.84 -30.21 -67.74
C VAL A 364 -0.39 -29.77 -66.93
N TRP A 365 -0.70 -28.48 -66.90
CA TRP A 365 -1.84 -27.94 -66.15
C TRP A 365 -2.34 -26.60 -66.75
N TYR A 366 -3.62 -26.31 -66.56
CA TYR A 366 -4.23 -25.01 -66.85
C TYR A 366 -5.43 -24.73 -65.93
N VAL A 367 -5.89 -23.47 -65.92
CA VAL A 367 -7.05 -23.02 -65.14
C VAL A 367 -8.07 -22.36 -66.08
N GLU A 368 -9.36 -22.63 -65.84
CA GLU A 368 -10.49 -21.93 -66.48
C GLU A 368 -11.36 -21.22 -65.43
N PRO A 369 -11.70 -19.93 -65.61
CA PRO A 369 -11.12 -18.99 -66.57
C PRO A 369 -9.61 -18.77 -66.32
N SER A 370 -8.86 -18.36 -67.34
CA SER A 370 -7.41 -18.14 -67.26
C SER A 370 -6.99 -16.79 -66.65
N GLU A 371 -7.97 -15.97 -66.27
CA GLU A 371 -7.83 -14.80 -65.41
C GLU A 371 -8.95 -14.86 -64.35
N PHE A 372 -8.59 -14.72 -63.07
CA PHE A 372 -9.47 -14.93 -61.93
C PHE A 372 -8.99 -14.16 -60.71
N LYS A 373 -9.91 -13.75 -59.83
CA LYS A 373 -9.64 -13.03 -58.58
C LYS A 373 -10.08 -13.85 -57.37
N GLY A 374 -9.78 -13.37 -56.17
CA GLY A 374 -10.34 -13.91 -54.92
C GLY A 374 -11.87 -14.01 -54.97
N LYS A 375 -12.42 -15.06 -54.35
CA LYS A 375 -13.84 -15.51 -54.39
C LYS A 375 -14.35 -16.09 -55.71
N ASP A 376 -13.61 -16.04 -56.81
CA ASP A 376 -14.05 -16.70 -58.05
C ASP A 376 -14.03 -18.24 -57.90
N LEU A 377 -14.91 -18.93 -58.62
CA LEU A 377 -14.88 -20.38 -58.77
C LEU A 377 -14.11 -20.71 -60.05
N ILE A 378 -12.93 -21.30 -59.88
CA ILE A 378 -12.06 -21.74 -60.99
C ILE A 378 -12.11 -23.26 -61.15
N ARG A 379 -11.92 -23.75 -62.37
CA ARG A 379 -11.66 -25.16 -62.66
C ARG A 379 -10.18 -25.34 -62.97
N LEU A 380 -9.51 -26.16 -62.18
CA LEU A 380 -8.09 -26.44 -62.31
C LEU A 380 -7.90 -27.83 -62.92
N TYR A 381 -7.20 -27.90 -64.05
CA TYR A 381 -6.96 -29.13 -64.82
C TYR A 381 -5.50 -29.57 -64.70
N TYR A 382 -5.27 -30.88 -64.59
CA TYR A 382 -3.97 -31.54 -64.57
C TYR A 382 -3.93 -32.71 -65.55
N ASN A 383 -2.90 -32.81 -66.36
CA ASN A 383 -2.70 -33.94 -67.27
C ASN A 383 -1.95 -35.06 -66.54
N LYS A 384 -2.64 -36.16 -66.25
CA LYS A 384 -2.07 -37.32 -65.55
C LYS A 384 -0.85 -37.91 -66.27
N SER A 385 -0.86 -37.88 -67.60
CA SER A 385 0.21 -38.43 -68.45
C SER A 385 1.49 -37.57 -68.50
N SER A 386 1.48 -36.38 -67.88
CA SER A 386 2.61 -35.43 -67.91
C SER A 386 3.58 -35.55 -66.73
N GLY A 387 3.18 -36.25 -65.65
CA GLY A 387 3.90 -36.25 -64.37
C GLY A 387 4.00 -37.63 -63.69
N PRO A 388 4.64 -37.70 -62.51
CA PRO A 388 4.89 -38.94 -61.77
C PRO A 388 3.61 -39.70 -61.36
N LEU A 389 2.46 -39.02 -61.37
CA LEU A 389 1.16 -39.57 -61.03
C LEU A 389 0.52 -40.40 -62.16
N THR A 390 1.23 -40.65 -63.27
CA THR A 390 0.77 -41.46 -64.42
C THR A 390 0.09 -42.78 -64.00
N ASN A 391 0.60 -43.46 -62.98
CA ASN A 391 0.09 -44.77 -62.51
C ASN A 391 -0.93 -44.70 -61.35
N ALA A 392 -1.24 -43.51 -60.80
CA ALA A 392 -2.13 -43.39 -59.63
C ALA A 392 -3.59 -43.77 -59.98
N GLU A 393 -4.33 -44.40 -59.06
CA GLU A 393 -5.75 -44.70 -59.25
C GLU A 393 -6.66 -43.48 -59.00
N GLU A 394 -6.22 -42.59 -58.10
CA GLU A 394 -6.85 -41.31 -57.80
C GLU A 394 -5.83 -40.17 -57.93
N ILE A 395 -6.32 -38.94 -58.12
CA ILE A 395 -5.50 -37.73 -58.05
C ILE A 395 -6.18 -36.74 -57.12
N TRP A 396 -5.39 -36.11 -56.25
CA TRP A 396 -5.81 -35.07 -55.33
C TRP A 396 -4.98 -33.80 -55.54
N ILE A 397 -5.59 -32.63 -55.45
CA ILE A 397 -4.89 -31.35 -55.29
C ILE A 397 -4.75 -31.04 -53.80
N HIS A 398 -3.54 -30.67 -53.40
CA HIS A 398 -3.22 -30.11 -52.09
C HIS A 398 -2.78 -28.67 -52.37
N CYS A 399 -3.52 -27.67 -51.91
CA CYS A 399 -3.34 -26.27 -52.32
C CYS A 399 -3.35 -25.30 -51.13
N GLY A 400 -2.43 -24.34 -51.15
CA GLY A 400 -2.34 -23.17 -50.28
C GLY A 400 -2.28 -21.89 -51.11
N TYR A 401 -1.81 -20.80 -50.50
CA TYR A 401 -1.64 -19.52 -51.19
C TYR A 401 -0.56 -18.65 -50.54
N ASN A 402 -0.08 -17.66 -51.29
CA ASN A 402 0.93 -16.68 -50.90
C ASN A 402 2.23 -17.32 -50.34
N LYS A 403 2.76 -18.33 -51.04
CA LYS A 403 3.87 -19.21 -50.62
C LYS A 403 3.55 -20.03 -49.38
N TRP A 404 2.41 -20.72 -49.40
CA TRP A 404 1.91 -21.60 -48.33
C TRP A 404 1.81 -20.93 -46.94
N LYS A 405 1.67 -19.60 -46.88
CA LYS A 405 1.81 -18.83 -45.64
C LYS A 405 0.84 -19.28 -44.55
N ASP A 406 -0.41 -19.53 -44.92
CA ASP A 406 -1.48 -19.98 -44.02
C ASP A 406 -1.68 -21.50 -44.08
N GLY A 407 -0.69 -22.23 -44.63
CA GLY A 407 -0.65 -23.68 -44.73
C GLY A 407 -1.51 -24.28 -45.85
N LEU A 408 -1.78 -25.58 -45.72
CA LEU A 408 -2.62 -26.34 -46.64
C LEU A 408 -4.09 -25.97 -46.44
N SER A 409 -4.64 -25.21 -47.40
CA SER A 409 -5.94 -24.55 -47.29
C SER A 409 -7.07 -25.30 -48.01
N ILE A 410 -6.74 -25.96 -49.12
CA ILE A 410 -7.68 -26.61 -50.04
C ILE A 410 -7.19 -28.02 -50.33
N VAL A 411 -8.03 -29.02 -50.07
CA VAL A 411 -7.76 -30.44 -50.37
C VAL A 411 -8.96 -31.00 -51.11
N LYS A 412 -8.77 -31.43 -52.37
CA LYS A 412 -9.85 -32.01 -53.18
C LYS A 412 -9.34 -33.12 -54.08
N LYS A 413 -10.16 -34.16 -54.24
CA LYS A 413 -10.00 -35.16 -55.31
C LYS A 413 -10.36 -34.53 -56.66
N LEU A 414 -9.64 -34.92 -57.72
CA LEU A 414 -9.94 -34.55 -59.10
C LEU A 414 -10.88 -35.58 -59.73
N ASN A 415 -11.74 -35.10 -60.61
CA ASN A 415 -12.65 -35.89 -61.43
C ASN A 415 -12.02 -36.18 -62.79
N LYS A 416 -12.26 -37.39 -63.33
CA LYS A 416 -11.93 -37.72 -64.72
C LYS A 416 -13.08 -37.27 -65.64
N PRO A 417 -12.82 -36.59 -66.78
CA PRO A 417 -13.83 -36.25 -67.77
C PRO A 417 -14.35 -37.51 -68.50
N VAL A 418 -15.51 -37.36 -69.14
CA VAL A 418 -16.27 -38.47 -69.77
C VAL A 418 -15.81 -38.78 -71.21
N VAL A 419 -14.81 -38.05 -71.73
CA VAL A 419 -14.30 -38.21 -73.10
C VAL A 419 -13.20 -39.25 -73.14
N GLU A 420 -13.38 -40.32 -73.92
CA GLU A 420 -12.32 -41.31 -74.16
C GLU A 420 -11.21 -40.74 -75.04
N GLY A 421 -9.95 -40.83 -74.58
CA GLY A 421 -8.76 -40.51 -75.35
C GLY A 421 -7.90 -39.36 -74.81
N ASP A 422 -8.34 -38.64 -73.78
CA ASP A 422 -7.61 -37.50 -73.20
C ASP A 422 -7.46 -37.68 -71.68
N ASP A 423 -6.25 -37.48 -71.14
CA ASP A 423 -5.87 -37.92 -69.78
C ASP A 423 -5.79 -36.78 -68.76
N TRP A 424 -6.53 -35.70 -69.02
CA TRP A 424 -6.77 -34.60 -68.08
C TRP A 424 -7.72 -35.01 -66.96
N TRP A 425 -7.49 -34.45 -65.78
CA TRP A 425 -8.32 -34.58 -64.59
C TRP A 425 -8.58 -33.16 -64.06
N TYR A 426 -9.75 -32.90 -63.46
CA TYR A 426 -10.14 -31.55 -63.06
C TYR A 426 -10.80 -31.47 -61.69
N THR A 427 -10.67 -30.33 -61.01
CA THR A 427 -11.46 -30.02 -59.81
C THR A 427 -11.82 -28.55 -59.73
N ASP A 428 -13.00 -28.27 -59.17
CA ASP A 428 -13.50 -26.91 -59.00
C ASP A 428 -13.04 -26.36 -57.65
N VAL A 429 -12.34 -25.24 -57.66
CA VAL A 429 -11.71 -24.60 -56.50
C VAL A 429 -12.25 -23.17 -56.35
N VAL A 430 -12.60 -22.78 -55.13
CA VAL A 430 -12.91 -21.37 -54.83
C VAL A 430 -11.61 -20.69 -54.44
N VAL A 431 -11.25 -19.62 -55.15
CA VAL A 431 -10.03 -18.86 -54.89
C VAL A 431 -10.17 -18.13 -53.54
N PRO A 432 -9.25 -18.30 -52.56
CA PRO A 432 -9.31 -17.56 -51.30
C PRO A 432 -9.28 -16.06 -51.55
N GLU A 433 -10.08 -15.29 -50.80
CA GLU A 433 -10.23 -13.84 -51.03
C GLU A 433 -8.91 -13.05 -50.92
N GLN A 434 -7.96 -13.55 -50.13
CA GLN A 434 -6.69 -12.89 -49.82
C GLN A 434 -5.48 -13.53 -50.54
N ALA A 435 -5.72 -14.41 -51.51
CA ALA A 435 -4.68 -15.00 -52.35
C ALA A 435 -4.26 -14.02 -53.46
N PHE A 436 -2.96 -13.73 -53.55
CA PHE A 436 -2.34 -13.07 -54.70
C PHE A 436 -1.71 -14.11 -55.66
N VAL A 437 -1.26 -15.23 -55.09
CA VAL A 437 -0.78 -16.42 -55.81
C VAL A 437 -1.40 -17.65 -55.15
N LEU A 438 -1.97 -18.54 -55.95
CA LEU A 438 -2.32 -19.91 -55.51
C LEU A 438 -1.08 -20.79 -55.64
N ASP A 439 -0.81 -21.59 -54.61
CA ASP A 439 0.27 -22.59 -54.59
C ASP A 439 -0.34 -23.98 -54.47
N TRP A 440 0.14 -24.98 -55.21
CA TRP A 440 -0.33 -26.36 -55.03
C TRP A 440 0.66 -27.44 -55.48
N VAL A 441 0.40 -28.65 -55.01
CA VAL A 441 0.95 -29.90 -55.51
C VAL A 441 -0.19 -30.86 -55.83
N PHE A 442 0.08 -31.83 -56.70
CA PHE A 442 -0.83 -32.97 -56.90
C PHE A 442 -0.29 -34.19 -56.16
N ALA A 443 -1.19 -35.09 -55.77
CA ALA A 443 -0.86 -36.28 -54.98
C ALA A 443 -1.73 -37.49 -55.39
N ASP A 444 -1.27 -38.70 -55.09
CA ASP A 444 -2.01 -39.95 -55.28
C ASP A 444 -3.09 -40.21 -54.21
N GLY A 445 -3.23 -39.33 -53.21
CA GLY A 445 -4.21 -39.44 -52.14
C GLY A 445 -4.43 -38.16 -51.33
N PRO A 446 -5.31 -38.18 -50.32
CA PRO A 446 -5.42 -37.09 -49.36
C PRO A 446 -4.19 -37.01 -48.43
N PRO A 447 -4.00 -35.90 -47.68
CA PRO A 447 -2.93 -35.76 -46.71
C PRO A 447 -2.84 -36.94 -45.74
N GLN A 448 -1.63 -37.24 -45.25
CA GLN A 448 -1.27 -38.40 -44.42
C GLN A 448 -1.36 -39.77 -45.12
N ASN A 449 -2.13 -39.91 -46.22
CA ASN A 449 -2.24 -41.16 -46.98
C ASN A 449 -1.49 -41.15 -48.33
N ALA A 450 -1.22 -39.95 -48.88
CA ALA A 450 -0.47 -39.82 -50.14
C ALA A 450 1.02 -40.19 -50.01
N ILE A 451 1.53 -40.90 -51.01
CA ILE A 451 2.89 -41.44 -51.11
C ILE A 451 3.64 -40.80 -52.28
N VAL A 452 2.98 -40.64 -53.43
CA VAL A 452 3.54 -40.01 -54.63
C VAL A 452 2.95 -38.60 -54.79
N TYR A 453 3.82 -37.63 -55.05
CA TYR A 453 3.48 -36.24 -55.29
C TYR A 453 4.05 -35.78 -56.64
N ASP A 454 3.31 -34.91 -57.34
CA ASP A 454 3.85 -34.02 -58.35
C ASP A 454 3.92 -32.61 -57.77
N ASN A 455 5.14 -32.15 -57.54
CA ASN A 455 5.48 -30.84 -56.98
C ASN A 455 6.34 -30.00 -57.93
N ASN A 456 6.18 -30.20 -59.25
CA ASN A 456 6.87 -29.42 -60.28
C ASN A 456 8.42 -29.39 -60.09
N SER A 457 9.01 -30.55 -59.77
CA SER A 457 10.45 -30.67 -59.45
C SER A 457 10.91 -29.83 -58.25
N ASN A 458 10.15 -29.84 -57.15
CA ASN A 458 10.34 -29.03 -55.94
C ASN A 458 10.24 -27.50 -56.16
N GLN A 459 9.50 -27.06 -57.18
CA GLN A 459 9.13 -25.66 -57.37
C GLN A 459 7.67 -25.37 -57.01
N ASP A 460 6.87 -26.40 -56.77
CA ASP A 460 5.40 -26.37 -56.69
C ASP A 460 4.74 -25.79 -57.95
N PHE A 461 3.42 -25.90 -58.05
CA PHE A 461 2.65 -25.25 -59.09
C PHE A 461 2.08 -23.92 -58.56
N HIS A 462 2.22 -22.86 -59.35
CA HIS A 462 1.82 -21.51 -58.97
C HIS A 462 0.98 -20.85 -60.07
N ALA A 463 -0.11 -20.19 -59.69
CA ALA A 463 -0.89 -19.32 -60.57
C ALA A 463 -1.15 -17.94 -59.96
N ILE A 464 -1.04 -16.91 -60.80
CA ILE A 464 -1.32 -15.52 -60.46
C ILE A 464 -2.84 -15.34 -60.30
N VAL A 465 -3.27 -14.89 -59.12
CA VAL A 465 -4.58 -14.27 -58.92
C VAL A 465 -4.49 -12.82 -59.41
N THR A 466 -5.51 -12.32 -60.11
CA THR A 466 -5.48 -11.01 -60.79
C THR A 466 -4.95 -9.89 -59.89
N ILE A 467 -3.99 -9.12 -60.41
CA ILE A 467 -3.27 -8.05 -59.70
C ILE A 467 -4.29 -7.05 -59.11
N PRO A 468 -4.19 -6.72 -57.80
CA PRO A 468 -5.10 -5.77 -57.18
C PRO A 468 -4.90 -4.34 -57.72
N ASP A 469 -6.00 -3.60 -57.88
CA ASP A 469 -5.99 -2.20 -58.28
C ASP A 469 -5.68 -1.26 -57.10
N GLU A 470 -5.57 0.05 -57.38
CA GLU A 470 -5.30 1.05 -56.33
C GLU A 470 -6.41 1.11 -55.27
N LYS A 471 -7.65 0.76 -55.67
CA LYS A 471 -8.83 0.76 -54.80
C LYS A 471 -8.74 -0.35 -53.74
N TYR A 472 -8.30 -1.55 -54.11
CA TYR A 472 -8.04 -2.63 -53.17
C TYR A 472 -7.07 -2.23 -52.05
N TRP A 473 -6.00 -1.49 -52.37
CA TRP A 473 -5.03 -1.07 -51.34
C TRP A 473 -5.63 -0.08 -50.34
N VAL A 474 -6.49 0.83 -50.78
CA VAL A 474 -7.23 1.76 -49.89
C VAL A 474 -8.24 1.00 -49.01
N GLU A 475 -8.98 0.04 -49.60
CA GLU A 475 -9.93 -0.80 -48.86
C GLU A 475 -9.22 -1.71 -47.84
N LEU A 476 -8.01 -2.20 -48.17
CA LEU A 476 -7.17 -2.99 -47.27
C LEU A 476 -6.58 -2.15 -46.13
N GLU A 477 -6.11 -0.92 -46.40
CA GLU A 477 -5.64 0.00 -45.36
C GLU A 477 -6.77 0.32 -44.37
N GLN A 478 -7.98 0.62 -44.88
CA GLN A 478 -9.14 0.90 -44.05
C GLN A 478 -9.59 -0.32 -43.22
N LEU A 479 -9.53 -1.53 -43.78
CA LEU A 479 -9.84 -2.77 -43.05
C LEU A 479 -8.81 -3.07 -41.94
N ILE A 480 -7.52 -2.84 -42.21
CA ILE A 480 -6.46 -3.00 -41.21
C ILE A 480 -6.64 -1.95 -40.10
N TYR A 481 -6.96 -0.70 -40.44
CA TYR A 481 -7.24 0.37 -39.49
C TYR A 481 -8.42 0.05 -38.57
N GLN A 482 -9.55 -0.39 -39.13
CA GLN A 482 -10.72 -0.82 -38.34
C GLN A 482 -10.37 -1.96 -37.38
N LYS A 483 -9.64 -2.97 -37.86
CA LYS A 483 -9.19 -4.09 -37.03
C LYS A 483 -8.25 -3.64 -35.91
N LEU A 484 -7.33 -2.71 -36.16
CA LEU A 484 -6.44 -2.16 -35.13
C LEU A 484 -7.23 -1.40 -34.05
N GLN A 485 -8.26 -0.63 -34.45
CA GLN A 485 -9.15 0.05 -33.50
C GLN A 485 -9.93 -0.95 -32.63
N GLU A 486 -10.47 -2.04 -33.20
CA GLU A 486 -11.16 -3.08 -32.44
C GLU A 486 -10.22 -3.81 -31.47
N GLU A 487 -9.05 -4.24 -31.93
CA GLU A 487 -8.03 -4.89 -31.09
C GLU A 487 -7.50 -3.97 -29.98
N ARG A 488 -7.34 -2.67 -30.26
CA ARG A 488 -6.92 -1.68 -29.25
C ARG A 488 -8.04 -1.44 -28.25
N LYS A 489 -9.28 -1.19 -28.69
CA LYS A 489 -10.43 -0.96 -27.82
C LYS A 489 -10.64 -2.12 -26.84
N LEU A 490 -10.65 -3.37 -27.34
CA LEU A 490 -10.79 -4.56 -26.48
C LEU A 490 -9.63 -4.69 -25.47
N ARG A 491 -8.41 -4.28 -25.85
CA ARG A 491 -7.24 -4.26 -24.96
C ARG A 491 -7.31 -3.14 -23.92
N GLU A 492 -7.77 -1.96 -24.29
CA GLU A 492 -7.97 -0.80 -23.41
C GLU A 492 -9.09 -1.05 -22.40
N GLU A 493 -10.23 -1.59 -22.84
CA GLU A 493 -11.33 -2.03 -21.98
C GLU A 493 -10.89 -3.13 -21.00
N ALA A 494 -10.13 -4.12 -21.47
CA ALA A 494 -9.59 -5.18 -20.61
C ALA A 494 -8.57 -4.64 -19.59
N ILE A 495 -7.68 -3.73 -19.97
CA ILE A 495 -6.72 -3.10 -19.07
C ILE A 495 -7.44 -2.23 -18.03
N HIS A 496 -8.43 -1.43 -18.44
CA HIS A 496 -9.22 -0.59 -17.53
C HIS A 496 -9.98 -1.45 -16.52
N ALA A 497 -10.74 -2.45 -16.98
CA ALA A 497 -11.48 -3.36 -16.12
C ALA A 497 -10.54 -4.12 -15.15
N LYS A 498 -9.34 -4.50 -15.60
CA LYS A 498 -8.34 -5.14 -14.73
C LYS A 498 -7.79 -4.18 -13.66
N ALA A 499 -7.51 -2.94 -14.04
CA ALA A 499 -7.02 -1.89 -13.13
C ALA A 499 -8.08 -1.51 -12.09
N GLU A 500 -9.32 -1.31 -12.52
CA GLU A 500 -10.48 -1.00 -11.67
C GLU A 500 -10.75 -2.12 -10.65
N ASN A 501 -10.79 -3.38 -11.10
CA ASN A 501 -10.91 -4.53 -10.21
C ASN A 501 -9.73 -4.63 -9.22
N THR A 502 -8.50 -4.35 -9.67
CA THR A 502 -7.31 -4.34 -8.79
C THR A 502 -7.40 -3.24 -7.74
N ALA A 503 -7.82 -2.02 -8.11
CA ALA A 503 -8.01 -0.91 -7.19
C ALA A 503 -9.14 -1.19 -6.16
N LYS A 504 -10.26 -1.75 -6.62
CA LYS A 504 -11.37 -2.17 -5.77
C LYS A 504 -10.96 -3.24 -4.76
N MET A 505 -10.29 -4.32 -5.20
CA MET A 505 -9.78 -5.36 -4.31
C MET A 505 -8.80 -4.81 -3.26
N LYS A 506 -7.92 -3.87 -3.63
CA LYS A 506 -7.02 -3.18 -2.69
C LYS A 506 -7.80 -2.38 -1.64
N ALA A 507 -8.81 -1.60 -2.05
CA ALA A 507 -9.63 -0.80 -1.15
C ALA A 507 -10.41 -1.68 -0.16
N GLU A 508 -11.11 -2.70 -0.66
CA GLU A 508 -11.85 -3.67 0.17
C GLU A 508 -10.93 -4.41 1.14
N THR A 509 -9.71 -4.75 0.73
CA THR A 509 -8.70 -5.38 1.60
C THR A 509 -8.23 -4.42 2.69
N LYS A 510 -7.89 -3.17 2.34
CA LYS A 510 -7.44 -2.14 3.31
C LYS A 510 -8.52 -1.84 4.36
N GLU A 511 -9.79 -1.76 3.95
CA GLU A 511 -10.93 -1.61 4.88
C GLU A 511 -11.12 -2.85 5.77
N ARG A 512 -11.14 -4.05 5.18
CA ARG A 512 -11.29 -5.32 5.91
C ARG A 512 -10.20 -5.49 6.96
N THR A 513 -8.95 -5.16 6.63
CA THR A 513 -7.80 -5.25 7.53
C THR A 513 -7.84 -4.20 8.64
N LEU A 514 -8.34 -2.99 8.37
CA LEU A 514 -8.55 -1.97 9.40
C LEU A 514 -9.66 -2.41 10.40
N LYS A 515 -10.77 -2.96 9.90
CA LYS A 515 -11.84 -3.50 10.75
C LYS A 515 -11.38 -4.75 11.52
N GLY A 516 -10.63 -5.64 10.88
CA GLY A 516 -9.97 -6.79 11.50
C GLY A 516 -9.00 -6.39 12.61
N PHE A 517 -8.22 -5.32 12.42
CA PHE A 517 -7.34 -4.75 13.44
C PHE A 517 -8.11 -4.28 14.68
N LEU A 518 -9.15 -3.46 14.50
CA LEU A 518 -9.98 -2.95 15.60
C LEU A 518 -10.68 -4.10 16.35
N LEU A 519 -11.16 -5.11 15.62
CA LEU A 519 -11.75 -6.33 16.20
C LEU A 519 -10.70 -7.22 16.90
N SER A 520 -9.45 -7.29 16.44
CA SER A 520 -8.40 -8.08 17.10
C SER A 520 -8.11 -7.58 18.52
N GLN A 521 -8.24 -6.27 18.75
CA GLN A 521 -8.06 -5.66 20.08
C GLN A 521 -9.22 -5.97 21.05
N LYS A 522 -10.39 -6.43 20.56
CA LYS A 522 -11.64 -6.58 21.34
C LYS A 522 -11.54 -7.40 22.62
N HIS A 523 -10.54 -8.28 22.74
CA HIS A 523 -10.27 -9.04 23.96
C HIS A 523 -9.67 -8.18 25.11
N ILE A 524 -9.13 -7.00 24.79
CA ILE A 524 -8.59 -5.97 25.70
C ILE A 524 -9.45 -4.71 25.63
N VAL A 525 -9.70 -4.17 24.43
CA VAL A 525 -10.43 -2.91 24.22
C VAL A 525 -11.17 -2.87 22.88
N TYR A 526 -12.35 -2.24 22.83
CA TYR A 526 -13.05 -1.90 21.59
C TYR A 526 -13.99 -0.69 21.78
N THR A 527 -14.49 -0.16 20.68
CA THR A 527 -15.46 0.95 20.62
C THR A 527 -16.82 0.50 20.08
N GLU A 528 -17.87 1.20 20.51
CA GLU A 528 -19.22 1.13 19.95
C GLU A 528 -19.72 2.57 19.68
N PRO A 529 -19.98 2.95 18.41
CA PRO A 529 -19.70 2.19 17.19
C PRO A 529 -18.19 1.91 17.00
N LEU A 530 -17.88 0.87 16.22
CA LEU A 530 -16.48 0.49 15.93
C LEU A 530 -15.76 1.57 15.11
N ASP A 531 -16.42 2.02 14.03
CA ASP A 531 -15.92 3.06 13.12
C ASP A 531 -16.23 4.46 13.71
N VAL A 532 -15.32 4.97 14.55
CA VAL A 532 -15.50 6.21 15.32
C VAL A 532 -15.57 7.44 14.41
N GLN A 533 -16.66 8.21 14.48
CA GLN A 533 -16.86 9.41 13.66
C GLN A 533 -16.64 10.70 14.49
N ALA A 534 -16.09 11.73 13.85
CA ALA A 534 -16.00 13.07 14.41
C ALA A 534 -17.40 13.63 14.74
N GLY A 535 -17.53 14.40 15.81
CA GLY A 535 -18.82 14.90 16.32
C GLY A 535 -19.73 13.85 17.00
N SER A 536 -19.47 12.55 16.83
CA SER A 536 -20.32 11.47 17.36
C SER A 536 -20.10 11.22 18.86
N THR A 537 -20.93 10.35 19.45
CA THR A 537 -20.72 9.82 20.81
C THR A 537 -20.34 8.35 20.72
N VAL A 538 -19.21 7.98 21.33
CA VAL A 538 -18.64 6.63 21.32
C VAL A 538 -18.55 6.08 22.74
N THR A 539 -18.80 4.78 22.89
CA THR A 539 -18.55 4.05 24.15
C THR A 539 -17.32 3.16 23.99
N VAL A 540 -16.33 3.35 24.86
CA VAL A 540 -15.13 2.52 24.95
C VAL A 540 -15.38 1.40 25.97
N PHE A 541 -15.19 0.16 25.55
CA PHE A 541 -15.23 -1.03 26.41
C PHE A 541 -13.81 -1.56 26.64
N TYR A 542 -13.47 -1.90 27.87
CA TYR A 542 -12.13 -2.35 28.29
C TYR A 542 -12.22 -3.55 29.22
N ASN A 543 -11.32 -4.52 29.06
CA ASN A 543 -11.26 -5.75 29.87
C ASN A 543 -9.99 -5.76 30.76
N PRO A 544 -10.08 -5.27 32.01
CA PRO A 544 -8.91 -5.23 32.90
C PRO A 544 -8.33 -6.62 33.19
N SER A 545 -9.14 -7.69 33.11
CA SER A 545 -8.69 -9.07 33.39
C SER A 545 -7.54 -9.54 32.48
N ASN A 546 -7.44 -8.97 31.27
CA ASN A 546 -6.42 -9.33 30.27
C ASN A 546 -5.18 -8.41 30.30
N THR A 547 -5.02 -7.59 31.34
CA THR A 547 -4.01 -6.51 31.42
C THR A 547 -3.30 -6.47 32.78
N ASN A 548 -2.38 -5.51 32.97
CA ASN A 548 -1.76 -5.24 34.27
C ASN A 548 -2.71 -4.57 35.29
N LEU A 549 -3.95 -4.23 34.89
CA LEU A 549 -5.03 -3.78 35.77
C LEU A 549 -5.95 -4.94 36.24
N ASN A 550 -5.58 -6.19 35.99
CA ASN A 550 -6.32 -7.35 36.48
C ASN A 550 -6.40 -7.35 38.03
N GLY A 551 -7.60 -7.58 38.57
CA GLY A 551 -7.88 -7.60 40.00
C GLY A 551 -7.89 -6.23 40.70
N LYS A 552 -7.80 -5.11 39.95
CA LYS A 552 -7.93 -3.76 40.53
C LYS A 552 -9.39 -3.45 40.90
N PRO A 553 -9.65 -2.70 41.99
CA PRO A 553 -11.01 -2.42 42.47
C PRO A 553 -11.75 -1.34 41.65
N GLU A 554 -11.01 -0.45 41.00
CA GLU A 554 -11.53 0.54 40.07
C GLU A 554 -10.64 0.60 38.82
N VAL A 555 -11.21 1.08 37.72
CA VAL A 555 -10.50 1.44 36.49
C VAL A 555 -10.92 2.85 36.09
N TRP A 556 -9.94 3.71 35.86
CA TRP A 556 -10.11 5.09 35.44
C TRP A 556 -9.56 5.30 34.04
N PHE A 557 -10.45 5.72 33.14
CA PHE A 557 -10.22 6.02 31.75
C PHE A 557 -9.77 7.48 31.58
N ARG A 558 -8.68 7.69 30.85
CA ARG A 558 -8.13 9.01 30.53
C ARG A 558 -8.04 9.13 29.02
N CYS A 559 -8.64 10.18 28.45
CA CYS A 559 -8.76 10.36 27.02
C CYS A 559 -8.27 11.75 26.60
N SER A 560 -7.70 11.83 25.41
CA SER A 560 -7.51 13.07 24.66
C SER A 560 -7.78 12.75 23.18
N PHE A 561 -7.49 13.71 22.31
CA PHE A 561 -7.56 13.52 20.86
C PHE A 561 -6.27 14.04 20.21
N ASN A 562 -6.09 13.68 18.94
CA ASN A 562 -5.03 14.16 18.06
C ASN A 562 -3.62 13.95 18.66
N ARG A 563 -3.25 12.71 18.98
CA ARG A 563 -1.95 12.33 19.58
C ARG A 563 -1.65 13.07 20.88
N TRP A 564 -2.68 13.20 21.74
CA TRP A 564 -2.69 13.99 22.97
C TRP A 564 -2.54 15.51 22.79
N SER A 565 -2.56 16.04 21.57
CA SER A 565 -2.28 17.45 21.24
C SER A 565 -3.53 18.30 20.92
N HIS A 566 -4.73 17.74 21.10
CA HIS A 566 -5.99 18.48 20.90
C HIS A 566 -6.09 19.76 21.74
N ARG A 567 -6.66 20.82 21.14
CA ARG A 567 -6.73 22.18 21.71
C ARG A 567 -7.44 22.28 23.07
N ASN A 568 -8.46 21.46 23.30
CA ASN A 568 -9.18 21.41 24.58
C ASN A 568 -8.43 20.62 25.69
N GLY A 569 -7.26 20.05 25.37
CA GLY A 569 -6.49 19.20 26.27
C GLY A 569 -7.14 17.83 26.57
N PRO A 570 -6.54 17.05 27.49
CA PRO A 570 -7.12 15.78 27.94
C PRO A 570 -8.44 15.98 28.70
N LEU A 571 -9.41 15.11 28.43
CA LEU A 571 -10.68 15.09 29.15
C LEU A 571 -10.48 14.73 30.64
N PRO A 572 -11.33 15.24 31.56
CA PRO A 572 -11.31 14.86 32.96
C PRO A 572 -11.37 13.32 33.13
N PRO A 573 -10.50 12.70 33.96
CA PRO A 573 -10.49 11.25 34.14
C PRO A 573 -11.85 10.71 34.57
N GLN A 574 -12.39 9.75 33.81
CA GLN A 574 -13.69 9.12 34.07
C GLN A 574 -13.49 7.77 34.75
N ARG A 575 -14.29 7.46 35.78
CA ARG A 575 -14.33 6.08 36.31
C ARG A 575 -15.18 5.21 35.39
N MET A 576 -14.62 4.10 34.92
CA MET A 576 -15.35 3.16 34.07
C MET A 576 -16.41 2.40 34.88
N LEU A 577 -17.55 2.10 34.25
CA LEU A 577 -18.69 1.40 34.84
C LEU A 577 -18.75 -0.05 34.34
N PRO A 578 -19.24 -1.04 35.09
CA PRO A 578 -19.40 -2.39 34.57
C PRO A 578 -20.24 -2.44 33.29
N ALA A 579 -19.80 -3.21 32.29
CA ALA A 579 -20.60 -3.54 31.12
C ALA A 579 -21.46 -4.79 31.38
N GLU A 580 -22.60 -4.90 30.69
CA GLU A 580 -23.54 -6.03 30.84
C GLU A 580 -22.90 -7.40 30.57
N ASN A 581 -21.84 -7.45 29.77
CA ASN A 581 -21.08 -8.67 29.46
C ASN A 581 -20.13 -9.14 30.59
N GLY A 582 -20.14 -8.48 31.75
CA GLY A 582 -19.54 -8.93 33.02
C GLY A 582 -18.00 -8.84 33.13
N THR A 583 -17.26 -9.10 32.06
CA THR A 583 -15.77 -9.05 32.03
C THR A 583 -15.22 -7.67 31.68
N HIS A 584 -16.02 -6.83 31.03
CA HIS A 584 -15.61 -5.51 30.58
C HIS A 584 -16.19 -4.41 31.46
N VAL A 585 -15.49 -3.28 31.48
CA VAL A 585 -15.98 -1.98 31.96
C VAL A 585 -16.11 -1.01 30.78
N LYS A 586 -17.00 -0.03 30.86
CA LYS A 586 -17.29 0.95 29.80
C LYS A 586 -17.25 2.41 30.27
N ALA A 587 -16.88 3.31 29.37
CA ALA A 587 -16.96 4.76 29.52
C ALA A 587 -17.40 5.40 28.18
N THR A 588 -18.04 6.55 28.22
CA THR A 588 -18.66 7.19 27.04
C THR A 588 -18.12 8.60 26.82
N VAL A 589 -17.90 8.96 25.56
CA VAL A 589 -17.16 10.15 25.14
C VAL A 589 -17.84 10.80 23.93
N LYS A 590 -18.01 12.13 23.94
CA LYS A 590 -18.31 12.89 22.71
C LYS A 590 -16.98 13.20 22.00
N VAL A 591 -16.91 12.86 20.71
CA VAL A 591 -15.74 13.08 19.85
C VAL A 591 -15.83 14.49 19.24
N PRO A 592 -14.77 15.32 19.28
CA PRO A 592 -14.75 16.63 18.60
C PRO A 592 -14.91 16.53 17.08
N LEU A 593 -15.25 17.64 16.42
CA LEU A 593 -15.32 17.74 14.95
C LEU A 593 -13.94 17.87 14.30
N ASP A 594 -12.96 18.37 15.04
CA ASP A 594 -11.54 18.51 14.68
C ASP A 594 -10.67 17.32 15.12
N ALA A 595 -11.26 16.20 15.54
CA ALA A 595 -10.53 14.99 15.91
C ALA A 595 -10.27 14.07 14.70
N TYR A 596 -9.00 13.66 14.50
CA TYR A 596 -8.57 12.59 13.59
C TYR A 596 -8.08 11.33 14.32
N MET A 597 -7.76 11.45 15.61
CA MET A 597 -7.32 10.34 16.46
C MET A 597 -7.93 10.50 17.84
N MET A 598 -8.35 9.38 18.44
CA MET A 598 -8.79 9.30 19.83
C MET A 598 -7.72 8.54 20.62
N ASP A 599 -7.12 9.21 21.61
CA ASP A 599 -5.97 8.70 22.36
C ASP A 599 -6.37 8.45 23.81
N PHE A 600 -6.02 7.29 24.38
CA PHE A 600 -6.38 6.99 25.76
C PHE A 600 -5.45 5.99 26.47
N VAL A 601 -5.51 6.03 27.81
CA VAL A 601 -4.88 5.07 28.72
C VAL A 601 -5.81 4.77 29.89
N PHE A 602 -5.59 3.63 30.54
CA PHE A 602 -6.33 3.21 31.73
C PHE A 602 -5.43 3.30 32.97
N SER A 603 -6.00 3.55 34.14
CA SER A 603 -5.26 3.67 35.40
C SER A 603 -6.07 3.15 36.58
N GLU A 604 -5.40 2.69 37.65
CA GLU A 604 -6.09 2.13 38.82
C GLU A 604 -6.80 3.17 39.71
N SER A 605 -6.48 4.47 39.56
CA SER A 605 -7.11 5.54 40.32
C SER A 605 -7.22 6.85 39.53
N LYS A 606 -8.07 7.77 40.02
CA LYS A 606 -8.26 9.11 39.45
C LYS A 606 -6.96 9.93 39.36
N ASP A 607 -6.07 9.78 40.33
CA ASP A 607 -4.89 10.64 40.47
C ASP A 607 -3.60 9.97 39.95
N GLY A 608 -3.65 8.66 39.61
CA GLY A 608 -2.55 7.94 38.96
C GLY A 608 -2.46 6.48 39.40
N GLY A 609 -1.23 6.01 39.65
CA GLY A 609 -0.92 4.64 40.07
C GLY A 609 -0.36 3.78 38.95
N VAL A 610 -0.67 2.48 38.96
CA VAL A 610 -0.46 1.59 37.81
C VAL A 610 -1.32 2.05 36.63
N PHE A 611 -0.67 2.18 35.47
CA PHE A 611 -1.31 2.46 34.19
C PHE A 611 -1.28 1.23 33.28
N ASP A 612 -2.34 1.01 32.53
CA ASP A 612 -2.25 0.33 31.24
C ASP A 612 -2.13 1.39 30.14
N ASN A 613 -0.94 1.44 29.54
CA ASN A 613 -0.60 2.28 28.41
C ASN A 613 0.01 1.45 27.27
N LYS A 614 -0.42 0.18 27.10
CA LYS A 614 0.01 -0.70 26.00
C LYS A 614 1.54 -0.76 25.86
N PHE A 615 2.24 -0.91 26.99
CA PHE A 615 3.71 -0.92 27.10
C PHE A 615 4.41 0.39 26.65
N GLY A 616 3.76 1.53 26.86
CA GLY A 616 4.30 2.84 26.45
C GLY A 616 4.15 3.11 24.94
N LEU A 617 3.06 2.60 24.36
CA LEU A 617 2.51 3.00 23.06
C LEU A 617 1.16 3.74 23.18
N ASP A 618 0.53 3.71 24.36
CA ASP A 618 -0.87 4.07 24.63
C ASP A 618 -1.88 3.30 23.73
N TYR A 619 -3.16 3.61 23.87
CA TYR A 619 -4.20 3.16 22.94
C TYR A 619 -4.63 4.32 22.03
N HIS A 620 -4.73 4.04 20.74
CA HIS A 620 -5.06 5.01 19.69
C HIS A 620 -6.10 4.37 18.76
N ILE A 621 -7.20 5.09 18.49
CA ILE A 621 -8.26 4.69 17.56
C ILE A 621 -8.48 5.83 16.55
N PRO A 622 -8.40 5.58 15.22
CA PRO A 622 -8.67 6.59 14.21
C PRO A 622 -10.08 7.17 14.31
N VAL A 623 -10.21 8.46 14.04
CA VAL A 623 -11.50 9.16 13.95
C VAL A 623 -11.73 9.59 12.51
N PHE A 624 -12.83 9.12 11.93
CA PHE A 624 -13.23 9.42 10.56
C PHE A 624 -14.07 10.71 10.51
N GLY A 625 -14.05 11.42 9.38
CA GLY A 625 -14.81 12.67 9.19
C GLY A 625 -14.23 13.92 9.89
N GLY A 626 -13.06 13.81 10.53
CA GLY A 626 -12.39 14.93 11.19
C GLY A 626 -11.97 16.05 10.23
N ILE A 627 -12.23 17.30 10.62
CA ILE A 627 -11.91 18.52 9.84
C ILE A 627 -10.39 18.75 9.76
N VAL A 628 -9.66 18.40 10.82
CA VAL A 628 -8.20 18.44 10.89
C VAL A 628 -7.69 17.03 10.58
N LYS A 629 -6.61 16.93 9.78
CA LYS A 629 -5.90 15.67 9.51
C LYS A 629 -4.59 15.62 10.31
N GLU A 630 -4.06 14.43 10.52
CA GLU A 630 -2.73 14.26 11.11
C GLU A 630 -1.66 14.94 10.25
N SER A 631 -0.75 15.70 10.88
CA SER A 631 0.37 16.31 10.16
C SER A 631 1.32 15.22 9.66
N PRO A 632 1.66 15.16 8.35
CA PRO A 632 2.56 14.16 7.81
C PRO A 632 3.91 14.13 8.53
N LEU A 633 4.24 12.97 9.15
CA LEU A 633 5.59 12.73 9.65
C LEU A 633 6.59 12.77 8.49
N HIS A 634 7.80 13.29 8.74
CA HIS A 634 8.93 13.08 7.83
C HIS A 634 9.85 11.97 8.35
N ILE A 635 9.91 10.87 7.60
CA ILE A 635 10.58 9.63 7.99
C ILE A 635 11.70 9.34 6.98
N ILE A 636 12.93 9.21 7.46
CA ILE A 636 14.08 8.90 6.62
C ILE A 636 14.62 7.52 6.99
N HIS A 637 14.52 6.57 6.06
CA HIS A 637 15.13 5.26 6.21
C HIS A 637 16.59 5.30 5.77
N ILE A 638 17.51 4.80 6.60
CA ILE A 638 18.92 4.65 6.24
C ILE A 638 19.24 3.15 6.18
N ALA A 639 19.52 2.66 4.97
CA ALA A 639 19.64 1.24 4.65
C ALA A 639 20.84 0.96 3.74
N VAL A 640 21.16 -0.33 3.59
CA VAL A 640 22.18 -0.85 2.64
C VAL A 640 21.60 -1.84 1.61
N GLU A 641 20.31 -2.14 1.72
CA GLU A 641 19.52 -2.91 0.77
C GLU A 641 18.19 -2.18 0.52
N MET A 642 17.67 -2.30 -0.69
CA MET A 642 16.34 -1.83 -1.10
C MET A 642 15.89 -2.66 -2.31
N ALA A 643 14.68 -3.22 -2.29
CA ALA A 643 14.13 -3.93 -3.44
C ALA A 643 13.57 -2.94 -4.49
N PRO A 644 13.68 -3.21 -5.80
CA PRO A 644 14.41 -4.31 -6.45
C PRO A 644 15.90 -3.99 -6.73
N ILE A 645 16.36 -2.77 -6.43
CA ILE A 645 17.64 -2.22 -6.94
C ILE A 645 18.93 -2.76 -6.26
N ALA A 646 18.82 -3.23 -5.02
CA ALA A 646 19.92 -3.66 -4.15
C ALA A 646 19.43 -4.69 -3.13
N LYS A 647 19.19 -5.94 -3.55
CA LYS A 647 18.54 -6.99 -2.74
C LYS A 647 19.45 -8.21 -2.55
N VAL A 648 19.64 -8.63 -1.29
CA VAL A 648 20.42 -9.81 -0.87
C VAL A 648 19.64 -10.68 0.14
N GLY A 649 18.66 -10.09 0.81
CA GLY A 649 17.63 -10.78 1.60
C GLY A 649 16.39 -9.92 1.78
N GLY A 650 15.52 -10.33 2.71
CA GLY A 650 14.26 -9.62 3.01
C GLY A 650 14.43 -8.22 3.60
N LEU A 651 15.65 -7.79 3.93
CA LEU A 651 15.94 -6.41 4.35
C LEU A 651 15.50 -5.41 3.27
N GLY A 652 15.89 -5.65 2.00
CA GLY A 652 15.50 -4.79 0.89
C GLY A 652 13.99 -4.78 0.62
N ASP A 653 13.32 -5.92 0.80
CA ASP A 653 11.86 -6.03 0.64
C ASP A 653 11.10 -5.23 1.72
N VAL A 654 11.58 -5.26 2.97
CA VAL A 654 11.00 -4.47 4.07
C VAL A 654 11.21 -2.97 3.85
N VAL A 655 12.43 -2.55 3.46
CA VAL A 655 12.72 -1.13 3.21
C VAL A 655 11.76 -0.55 2.17
N THR A 656 11.53 -1.25 1.06
CA THR A 656 10.61 -0.79 0.02
C THR A 656 9.15 -0.89 0.46
N GLY A 657 8.68 -2.06 0.90
CA GLY A 657 7.27 -2.29 1.20
C GLY A 657 6.72 -1.48 2.38
N LEU A 658 7.52 -1.33 3.46
CA LEU A 658 7.14 -0.47 4.59
C LEU A 658 7.10 1.01 4.18
N SER A 659 8.08 1.46 3.40
CA SER A 659 8.12 2.86 2.94
C SER A 659 6.92 3.21 2.05
N ARG A 660 6.53 2.29 1.14
CA ARG A 660 5.32 2.47 0.31
C ARG A 660 4.06 2.53 1.17
N ALA A 661 3.85 1.57 2.08
CA ALA A 661 2.66 1.56 2.91
C ALA A 661 2.56 2.75 3.88
N VAL A 662 3.69 3.32 4.32
CA VAL A 662 3.73 4.57 5.10
C VAL A 662 3.44 5.80 4.24
N GLN A 663 3.87 5.81 2.97
CA GLN A 663 3.48 6.83 1.98
C GLN A 663 1.98 6.74 1.63
N ASP A 664 1.42 5.52 1.51
CA ASP A 664 -0.02 5.24 1.33
C ASP A 664 -0.88 5.55 2.57
N LEU A 665 -0.25 6.01 3.66
CA LEU A 665 -0.86 6.59 4.86
C LEU A 665 -0.62 8.11 4.95
N SER A 666 -0.23 8.75 3.85
CA SER A 666 -0.01 10.20 3.72
C SER A 666 1.13 10.77 4.57
N HIS A 667 2.20 10.00 4.78
CA HIS A 667 3.45 10.47 5.40
C HIS A 667 4.59 10.61 4.39
N ASN A 668 5.54 11.50 4.68
CA ASN A 668 6.68 11.78 3.81
C ASN A 668 7.80 10.79 4.10
N VAL A 669 8.22 10.02 3.08
CA VAL A 669 9.26 8.99 3.22
C VAL A 669 10.38 9.17 2.19
N ASP A 670 11.61 9.33 2.69
CA ASP A 670 12.84 9.30 1.89
C ASP A 670 13.72 8.12 2.32
N ILE A 671 14.49 7.57 1.38
CA ILE A 671 15.47 6.50 1.64
C ILE A 671 16.87 7.00 1.29
N ILE A 672 17.84 6.80 2.18
CA ILE A 672 19.27 7.01 1.91
C ILE A 672 19.94 5.65 1.75
N LEU A 673 20.64 5.47 0.62
CA LEU A 673 21.29 4.23 0.21
C LEU A 673 22.73 4.51 -0.28
N PRO A 674 23.69 3.57 -0.19
CA PRO A 674 24.95 3.69 -0.90
C PRO A 674 24.77 3.49 -2.41
N LYS A 675 25.47 4.28 -3.23
CA LYS A 675 25.54 4.05 -4.68
C LYS A 675 26.55 2.95 -4.97
N TYR A 676 26.10 1.70 -4.98
CA TYR A 676 26.92 0.57 -5.43
C TYR A 676 27.16 0.59 -6.94
N ASP A 677 28.28 0.03 -7.37
CA ASP A 677 28.58 -0.27 -8.77
C ASP A 677 27.69 -1.39 -9.37
N CYS A 678 27.09 -2.20 -8.51
CA CYS A 678 26.22 -3.33 -8.84
C CYS A 678 24.72 -3.03 -8.65
N LEU A 679 24.31 -1.76 -8.58
CA LEU A 679 22.89 -1.36 -8.55
C LEU A 679 22.18 -1.72 -9.87
N ASN A 680 20.97 -2.27 -9.78
CA ASN A 680 20.11 -2.40 -10.96
C ASN A 680 19.43 -1.06 -11.31
N LEU A 681 20.15 -0.19 -12.01
CA LEU A 681 19.70 1.16 -12.35
C LEU A 681 18.50 1.20 -13.31
N SER A 682 18.13 0.10 -13.99
CA SER A 682 16.91 0.08 -14.85
C SER A 682 15.63 0.36 -14.07
N ASN A 683 15.64 0.08 -12.77
CA ASN A 683 14.48 0.20 -11.89
C ASN A 683 14.51 1.51 -11.08
N VAL A 684 15.34 2.49 -11.50
CA VAL A 684 15.40 3.83 -10.93
C VAL A 684 14.90 4.85 -11.96
N LYS A 685 13.70 5.41 -11.72
CA LYS A 685 13.14 6.50 -12.53
C LYS A 685 13.74 7.84 -12.09
N ASP A 686 13.69 8.84 -12.97
CA ASP A 686 14.13 10.21 -12.69
C ASP A 686 15.58 10.33 -12.13
N PHE A 687 16.47 9.38 -12.46
CA PHE A 687 17.80 9.27 -11.85
C PHE A 687 18.76 10.38 -12.31
N ASN A 688 19.04 11.34 -11.42
CA ASN A 688 19.78 12.56 -11.71
C ASN A 688 20.85 12.85 -10.65
N PHE A 689 21.88 13.62 -11.02
CA PHE A 689 22.80 14.21 -10.05
C PHE A 689 22.09 15.32 -9.26
N HIS A 690 22.17 15.28 -7.93
CA HIS A 690 21.49 16.23 -7.05
C HIS A 690 22.44 17.30 -6.51
N LYS A 691 23.54 16.89 -5.85
CA LYS A 691 24.65 17.76 -5.41
C LYS A 691 25.88 16.94 -5.03
N SER A 692 26.98 17.58 -4.67
CA SER A 692 28.06 16.93 -3.92
C SER A 692 28.44 17.73 -2.68
N TYR A 693 29.11 17.06 -1.74
CA TYR A 693 29.70 17.65 -0.54
C TYR A 693 31.00 16.92 -0.20
N PHE A 694 31.78 17.44 0.75
CA PHE A 694 33.07 16.87 1.12
C PHE A 694 33.06 16.39 2.57
N TRP A 695 33.38 15.11 2.80
CA TRP A 695 33.46 14.53 4.14
C TRP A 695 34.46 13.36 4.17
N GLY A 696 35.07 13.09 5.32
CA GLY A 696 35.96 11.94 5.51
C GLY A 696 37.20 11.92 4.60
N GLY A 697 37.60 13.08 4.07
CA GLY A 697 38.74 13.21 3.15
C GLY A 697 38.42 12.93 1.68
N THR A 698 37.15 12.81 1.29
CA THR A 698 36.74 12.59 -0.11
C THR A 698 35.49 13.39 -0.48
N GLU A 699 35.26 13.57 -1.78
CA GLU A 699 33.98 14.06 -2.29
C GLU A 699 32.94 12.93 -2.17
N ILE A 700 31.71 13.30 -1.82
CA ILE A 700 30.55 12.41 -1.83
C ILE A 700 29.52 13.02 -2.76
N LYS A 701 29.26 12.35 -3.89
CA LYS A 701 28.24 12.75 -4.85
C LYS A 701 26.90 12.19 -4.41
N VAL A 702 25.87 13.01 -4.45
CA VAL A 702 24.49 12.64 -4.16
C VAL A 702 23.76 12.57 -5.48
N TRP A 703 23.20 11.41 -5.76
CA TRP A 703 22.26 11.20 -6.84
C TRP A 703 20.86 11.05 -6.24
N HIS A 704 19.83 11.48 -6.97
CA HIS A 704 18.42 11.35 -6.56
C HIS A 704 17.65 10.64 -7.67
N GLY A 705 16.61 9.91 -7.30
CA GLY A 705 15.70 9.24 -8.23
C GLY A 705 14.55 8.57 -7.48
N LYS A 706 13.67 7.91 -8.23
CA LYS A 706 12.50 7.19 -7.70
C LYS A 706 12.59 5.69 -7.91
N VAL A 707 12.27 4.93 -6.87
CA VAL A 707 12.23 3.46 -6.89
C VAL A 707 10.89 3.01 -6.29
N GLU A 708 10.07 2.30 -7.05
CA GLU A 708 8.67 1.99 -6.70
C GLU A 708 7.85 3.20 -6.20
N GLY A 709 8.10 4.37 -6.78
CA GLY A 709 7.48 5.66 -6.43
C GLY A 709 8.19 6.44 -5.32
N LEU A 710 8.96 5.76 -4.47
CA LEU A 710 9.65 6.33 -3.31
C LEU A 710 10.83 7.22 -3.70
N SER A 711 11.08 8.27 -2.91
CA SER A 711 12.22 9.18 -3.06
C SER A 711 13.50 8.53 -2.51
N VAL A 712 14.55 8.41 -3.32
CA VAL A 712 15.81 7.74 -2.93
C VAL A 712 17.03 8.62 -3.21
N TYR A 713 17.84 8.84 -2.18
CA TYR A 713 19.14 9.51 -2.25
C TYR A 713 20.28 8.49 -2.20
N PHE A 714 21.06 8.45 -3.27
CA PHE A 714 22.18 7.53 -3.45
C PHE A 714 23.51 8.25 -3.18
N LEU A 715 24.22 7.84 -2.13
CA LEU A 715 25.49 8.44 -1.73
C LEU A 715 26.67 7.71 -2.39
N GLU A 716 27.48 8.45 -3.14
CA GLU A 716 28.64 7.94 -3.88
C GLU A 716 29.95 8.61 -3.41
N PRO A 717 30.56 8.11 -2.32
CA PRO A 717 31.91 8.49 -1.92
C PRO A 717 32.93 8.14 -3.01
N GLN A 718 33.72 9.12 -3.45
CA GLN A 718 34.72 8.95 -4.50
C GLN A 718 36.00 8.22 -4.00
N ASN A 719 35.91 7.50 -2.86
CA ASN A 719 36.97 6.68 -2.28
C ASN A 719 36.91 5.20 -2.71
N GLY A 720 35.94 4.82 -3.54
CA GLY A 720 35.80 3.45 -4.07
C GLY A 720 35.18 2.43 -3.11
N PHE A 721 34.77 2.80 -1.89
CA PHE A 721 34.22 1.86 -0.90
C PHE A 721 32.98 1.08 -1.38
N PHE A 722 32.26 1.61 -2.37
CA PHE A 722 31.04 1.00 -2.93
C PHE A 722 31.22 0.48 -4.37
N TRP A 723 32.44 0.53 -4.89
CA TRP A 723 32.83 0.07 -6.22
C TRP A 723 33.61 -1.25 -6.09
N VAL A 724 32.90 -2.31 -5.68
CA VAL A 724 33.49 -3.61 -5.30
C VAL A 724 32.69 -4.81 -5.81
N GLY A 725 31.73 -4.60 -6.71
CA GLY A 725 30.88 -5.62 -7.32
C GLY A 725 29.88 -6.31 -6.39
N CYS A 726 29.70 -5.82 -5.15
CA CYS A 726 28.77 -6.42 -4.19
C CYS A 726 28.38 -5.49 -3.01
N VAL A 727 27.18 -5.72 -2.47
CA VAL A 727 26.69 -5.13 -1.22
C VAL A 727 27.53 -5.64 -0.03
N TYR A 728 27.56 -6.95 0.20
CA TYR A 728 28.31 -7.62 1.28
C TYR A 728 29.41 -8.54 0.75
N GLY A 729 30.26 -9.05 1.65
CA GLY A 729 31.25 -10.11 1.33
C GLY A 729 32.68 -9.61 1.15
N ARG A 730 32.97 -8.34 1.47
CA ARG A 730 34.35 -7.84 1.61
C ARG A 730 34.78 -7.83 3.09
N ASN A 731 36.07 -7.92 3.36
CA ASN A 731 36.58 -8.02 4.74
C ASN A 731 36.38 -6.73 5.55
N ASN A 732 36.13 -5.60 4.90
CA ASN A 732 35.97 -4.29 5.50
C ASN A 732 34.52 -3.74 5.49
N ASN A 733 33.50 -4.60 5.44
CA ASN A 733 32.09 -4.12 5.42
C ASN A 733 31.73 -3.18 6.59
N ALA A 734 32.31 -3.40 7.77
CA ALA A 734 32.09 -2.51 8.93
C ALA A 734 32.67 -1.10 8.73
N GLU A 735 33.83 -0.98 8.06
CA GLU A 735 34.44 0.29 7.68
C GLU A 735 33.61 0.98 6.59
N ARG A 736 33.26 0.23 5.53
CA ARG A 736 32.42 0.70 4.40
C ARG A 736 31.11 1.30 4.92
N PHE A 737 30.37 0.53 5.72
CA PHE A 737 29.06 0.97 6.22
C PHE A 737 29.17 2.02 7.33
N GLY A 738 30.21 1.98 8.18
CA GLY A 738 30.50 3.05 9.13
C GLY A 738 30.74 4.41 8.45
N PHE A 739 31.51 4.42 7.36
CA PHE A 739 31.70 5.60 6.52
C PHE A 739 30.37 6.10 5.94
N PHE A 740 29.54 5.20 5.40
CA PHE A 740 28.23 5.56 4.86
C PHE A 740 27.27 6.13 5.92
N CYS A 741 27.26 5.59 7.14
CA CYS A 741 26.40 6.10 8.22
C CYS A 741 26.74 7.54 8.60
N HIS A 742 28.04 7.87 8.66
CA HIS A 742 28.50 9.26 8.81
C HIS A 742 28.09 10.12 7.61
N ALA A 743 28.34 9.65 6.39
CA ALA A 743 27.98 10.37 5.16
C ALA A 743 26.47 10.67 5.10
N ALA A 744 25.61 9.73 5.49
CA ALA A 744 24.17 9.95 5.55
C ALA A 744 23.77 11.04 6.54
N LEU A 745 24.33 11.04 7.75
CA LEU A 745 24.08 12.10 8.75
C LEU A 745 24.63 13.46 8.31
N GLU A 746 25.80 13.48 7.68
CA GLU A 746 26.40 14.69 7.12
C GLU A 746 25.57 15.25 5.95
N PHE A 747 25.04 14.38 5.09
CA PHE A 747 24.12 14.75 4.01
C PHE A 747 22.82 15.35 4.56
N LEU A 748 22.25 14.80 5.64
CA LEU A 748 21.07 15.37 6.29
C LEU A 748 21.36 16.79 6.80
N LEU A 749 22.47 16.95 7.55
CA LEU A 749 22.92 18.22 8.09
C LEU A 749 23.15 19.26 6.98
N GLN A 750 23.97 18.95 5.98
CA GLN A 750 24.33 19.87 4.88
C GLN A 750 23.20 20.05 3.84
N SER A 751 22.02 19.48 4.06
CA SER A 751 20.80 19.72 3.28
C SER A 751 19.74 20.51 4.03
N GLY A 752 19.89 20.74 5.34
CA GLY A 752 18.83 21.31 6.16
C GLY A 752 17.62 20.40 6.31
N PHE A 753 17.80 19.07 6.21
CA PHE A 753 16.72 18.13 6.49
C PHE A 753 16.39 18.13 7.99
N HIS A 754 15.11 18.16 8.32
CA HIS A 754 14.62 18.12 9.70
C HIS A 754 13.58 16.99 9.88
N PRO A 755 13.97 15.72 9.73
CA PRO A 755 13.05 14.60 9.85
C PRO A 755 12.52 14.46 11.28
N ASP A 756 11.32 13.90 11.41
CA ASP A 756 10.79 13.44 12.69
C ASP A 756 11.45 12.14 13.14
N ILE A 757 11.71 11.23 12.18
CA ILE A 757 12.23 9.89 12.41
C ILE A 757 13.42 9.62 11.49
N ILE A 758 14.51 9.13 12.06
CA ILE A 758 15.57 8.44 11.33
C ILE A 758 15.43 6.95 11.65
N HIS A 759 15.02 6.15 10.67
CA HIS A 759 14.81 4.72 10.82
C HIS A 759 16.02 3.95 10.28
N CYS A 760 16.75 3.32 11.19
CA CYS A 760 17.94 2.53 10.91
C CYS A 760 17.60 1.02 10.89
N HIS A 761 18.02 0.32 9.84
CA HIS A 761 17.87 -1.13 9.70
C HIS A 761 19.19 -1.90 9.85
N ASP A 762 19.20 -2.85 10.79
CA ASP A 762 20.25 -3.83 11.08
C ASP A 762 21.67 -3.25 11.38
N TRP A 763 22.61 -4.13 11.75
CA TRP A 763 23.99 -3.81 12.14
C TRP A 763 24.75 -2.91 11.14
N SER A 764 24.34 -2.92 9.87
CA SER A 764 24.92 -2.12 8.79
C SER A 764 24.59 -0.64 8.88
N SER A 765 23.42 -0.26 9.40
CA SER A 765 23.07 1.16 9.66
C SER A 765 23.12 1.53 11.14
N ALA A 766 23.28 0.55 12.03
CA ALA A 766 23.47 0.71 13.47
C ALA A 766 24.39 1.89 13.89
N PRO A 767 25.50 2.21 13.17
CA PRO A 767 26.31 3.37 13.51
C PRO A 767 25.58 4.70 13.52
N VAL A 768 24.57 4.90 12.66
CA VAL A 768 23.73 6.12 12.66
C VAL A 768 23.17 6.40 14.05
N ALA A 769 22.71 5.37 14.77
CA ALA A 769 21.98 5.55 16.03
C ALA A 769 22.83 6.23 17.12
N TRP A 770 24.09 5.85 17.27
CA TRP A 770 24.98 6.51 18.22
C TRP A 770 25.61 7.78 17.65
N LEU A 771 26.02 7.78 16.38
CA LEU A 771 26.63 8.95 15.75
C LEU A 771 25.67 10.14 15.75
N PHE A 772 24.39 9.90 15.50
CA PHE A 772 23.35 10.92 15.59
C PHE A 772 23.33 11.59 16.98
N LYS A 773 23.18 10.79 18.04
CA LYS A 773 23.08 11.29 19.42
C LYS A 773 24.41 11.86 19.94
N GLU A 774 25.56 11.32 19.52
CA GLU A 774 26.90 11.74 19.96
C GLU A 774 27.42 12.98 19.20
N ASN A 775 27.05 13.17 17.93
CA ASN A 775 27.68 14.17 17.04
C ASN A 775 26.72 15.13 16.32
N TYR A 776 25.44 14.80 16.10
CA TYR A 776 24.56 15.57 15.20
C TYR A 776 23.28 16.14 15.83
N ALA A 777 22.75 15.52 16.90
CA ALA A 777 21.48 15.94 17.53
C ALA A 777 21.50 17.40 18.04
N HIS A 778 22.67 17.92 18.47
CA HIS A 778 22.83 19.31 18.91
C HIS A 778 23.10 20.31 17.78
N TYR A 779 23.32 19.83 16.55
CA TYR A 779 23.69 20.64 15.38
C TYR A 779 22.56 20.62 14.35
N GLY A 780 21.40 21.18 14.69
CA GLY A 780 20.27 21.38 13.76
C GLY A 780 19.32 20.20 13.57
N LEU A 781 19.71 18.96 13.88
CA LEU A 781 18.82 17.79 13.80
C LEU A 781 18.06 17.49 15.12
N SER A 782 17.86 18.51 15.97
CA SER A 782 17.44 18.34 17.38
C SER A 782 16.04 17.78 17.62
N LYS A 783 15.19 17.70 16.59
CA LYS A 783 13.84 17.11 16.68
C LYS A 783 13.79 15.62 16.37
N ALA A 784 14.74 15.10 15.59
CA ALA A 784 14.68 13.76 15.02
C ALA A 784 14.88 12.67 16.08
N GLN A 785 14.04 11.65 16.06
CA GLN A 785 14.18 10.45 16.91
C GLN A 785 14.70 9.27 16.09
N VAL A 786 15.51 8.42 16.73
CA VAL A 786 16.11 7.25 16.10
C VAL A 786 15.29 6.01 16.42
N VAL A 787 14.81 5.33 15.38
CA VAL A 787 14.16 4.02 15.49
C VAL A 787 15.06 2.96 14.86
N PHE A 788 15.29 1.85 15.56
CA PHE A 788 16.20 0.80 15.11
C PHE A 788 15.50 -0.56 14.95
N THR A 789 15.57 -1.16 13.76
CA THR A 789 15.01 -2.49 13.46
C THR A 789 16.11 -3.53 13.32
N ILE A 790 16.07 -4.55 14.19
CA ILE A 790 16.89 -5.77 14.05
C ILE A 790 16.22 -6.69 13.01
N HIS A 791 16.90 -6.96 11.90
CA HIS A 791 16.42 -7.94 10.90
C HIS A 791 17.01 -9.33 11.12
N ASN A 792 18.29 -9.45 11.50
CA ASN A 792 18.87 -10.73 11.93
C ASN A 792 20.02 -10.56 12.95
N LEU A 793 19.77 -10.94 14.20
CA LEU A 793 20.70 -10.73 15.32
C LEU A 793 22.04 -11.48 15.20
N GLU A 794 22.14 -12.51 14.37
CA GLU A 794 23.38 -13.28 14.15
C GLU A 794 24.51 -12.42 13.53
N PHE A 795 24.18 -11.30 12.89
CA PHE A 795 25.15 -10.42 12.24
C PHE A 795 25.38 -9.15 13.06
N GLY A 796 26.65 -8.81 13.32
CA GLY A 796 27.03 -7.53 13.91
C GLY A 796 26.43 -7.25 15.29
N ALA A 797 26.14 -8.28 16.09
CA ALA A 797 25.48 -8.18 17.40
C ALA A 797 26.07 -7.14 18.38
N HIS A 798 27.35 -6.80 18.26
CA HIS A 798 28.00 -5.74 19.05
C HIS A 798 27.65 -4.33 18.58
N PHE A 799 27.47 -4.11 17.27
CA PHE A 799 26.93 -2.85 16.74
C PHE A 799 25.43 -2.73 17.05
N ILE A 800 24.67 -3.84 16.96
CA ILE A 800 23.28 -3.90 17.43
C ILE A 800 23.20 -3.51 18.90
N ALA A 801 24.06 -4.07 19.77
CA ALA A 801 24.10 -3.71 21.19
C ALA A 801 24.38 -2.22 21.44
N LYS A 802 25.24 -1.58 20.63
CA LYS A 802 25.43 -0.12 20.71
C LYS A 802 24.20 0.62 20.18
N ALA A 803 23.65 0.30 19.01
CA ALA A 803 22.47 0.97 18.47
C ALA A 803 21.26 0.91 19.43
N MET A 804 20.96 -0.29 19.97
CA MET A 804 19.90 -0.51 20.97
C MET A 804 20.00 0.41 22.18
N LYS A 805 21.21 0.82 22.59
CA LYS A 805 21.42 1.77 23.68
C LYS A 805 20.99 3.20 23.29
N TYR A 806 21.33 3.66 22.08
CA TYR A 806 21.16 5.07 21.66
C TYR A 806 19.87 5.35 20.86
N SER A 807 19.19 4.32 20.31
CA SER A 807 17.88 4.46 19.68
C SER A 807 16.79 4.76 20.71
N ASP A 808 15.82 5.59 20.38
CA ASP A 808 14.73 6.01 21.28
C ASP A 808 13.65 4.94 21.40
N LYS A 809 13.34 4.28 20.28
CA LYS A 809 12.56 3.03 20.20
C LYS A 809 13.30 2.01 19.34
N ALA A 810 13.10 0.73 19.61
CA ALA A 810 13.65 -0.36 18.81
C ALA A 810 12.60 -1.44 18.55
N THR A 811 12.79 -2.21 17.49
CA THR A 811 11.91 -3.32 17.12
C THR A 811 12.66 -4.43 16.39
N THR A 812 11.99 -5.56 16.19
CA THR A 812 12.42 -6.63 15.29
C THR A 812 11.20 -7.22 14.57
N VAL A 813 11.47 -8.01 13.55
CA VAL A 813 10.52 -8.37 12.49
C VAL A 813 9.48 -9.44 12.86
N SER A 814 9.35 -9.83 14.14
CA SER A 814 8.17 -10.54 14.66
C SER A 814 8.05 -10.52 16.21
N PRO A 815 6.83 -10.65 16.77
CA PRO A 815 6.60 -10.78 18.22
C PRO A 815 7.20 -12.03 18.89
N THR A 816 7.29 -13.16 18.19
CA THR A 816 7.91 -14.38 18.74
C THR A 816 9.42 -14.29 18.68
N TYR A 817 10.00 -13.77 17.59
CA TYR A 817 11.45 -13.57 17.54
C TYR A 817 11.92 -12.55 18.59
N SER A 818 11.14 -11.48 18.83
CA SER A 818 11.47 -10.51 19.90
C SER A 818 11.52 -11.16 21.28
N ARG A 819 10.65 -12.14 21.56
CA ARG A 819 10.68 -12.98 22.78
C ARG A 819 11.85 -13.96 22.77
N GLU A 820 12.12 -14.66 21.67
CA GLU A 820 13.25 -15.59 21.52
C GLU A 820 14.60 -14.90 21.80
N ILE A 821 14.78 -13.64 21.35
CA ILE A 821 16.04 -12.90 21.53
C ILE A 821 16.06 -11.95 22.74
N ALA A 822 14.96 -11.83 23.51
CA ALA A 822 14.86 -10.91 24.64
C ALA A 822 15.95 -11.11 25.71
N GLY A 823 16.42 -12.35 25.89
CA GLY A 823 17.51 -12.69 26.83
C GLY A 823 18.92 -12.45 26.29
N HIS A 824 19.09 -12.07 25.02
CA HIS A 824 20.42 -11.88 24.43
C HIS A 824 21.09 -10.58 24.96
N PRO A 825 22.41 -10.57 25.28
CA PRO A 825 23.07 -9.40 25.88
C PRO A 825 22.99 -8.09 25.08
N ALA A 826 22.77 -8.16 23.76
CA ALA A 826 22.55 -6.97 22.92
C ALA A 826 21.17 -6.33 23.08
N VAL A 827 20.17 -7.10 23.54
CA VAL A 827 18.75 -6.72 23.60
C VAL A 827 18.29 -6.50 25.04
N ALA A 828 18.61 -7.45 25.94
CA ALA A 828 18.12 -7.46 27.32
C ALA A 828 18.27 -6.13 28.10
N PRO A 829 19.38 -5.36 27.99
CA PRO A 829 19.51 -4.08 28.71
C PRO A 829 18.51 -2.99 28.26
N ASN A 830 17.92 -3.13 27.07
CA ASN A 830 17.06 -2.13 26.42
C ASN A 830 15.64 -2.65 26.17
N LEU A 831 15.25 -3.76 26.82
CA LEU A 831 13.98 -4.45 26.54
C LEU A 831 12.73 -3.57 26.72
N HIS A 832 12.77 -2.58 27.62
CA HIS A 832 11.69 -1.62 27.88
C HIS A 832 11.31 -0.73 26.69
N LYS A 833 12.14 -0.66 25.65
CA LYS A 833 11.90 0.09 24.41
C LYS A 833 11.95 -0.80 23.16
N PHE A 834 11.96 -2.12 23.34
CA PHE A 834 12.09 -3.11 22.28
C PHE A 834 10.75 -3.82 22.00
N HIS A 835 10.37 -3.86 20.73
CA HIS A 835 9.08 -4.37 20.28
C HIS A 835 9.28 -5.49 19.23
N GLY A 836 8.20 -6.17 18.86
CA GLY A 836 8.19 -7.09 17.72
C GLY A 836 7.01 -6.76 16.82
N ILE A 837 7.26 -6.46 15.54
CA ILE A 837 6.25 -6.12 14.54
C ILE A 837 6.46 -7.06 13.35
N ILE A 838 5.42 -7.81 12.95
CA ILE A 838 5.50 -8.76 11.83
C ILE A 838 5.74 -7.99 10.52
N ASN A 839 6.57 -8.49 9.61
CA ASN A 839 6.69 -7.90 8.27
C ASN A 839 5.45 -8.20 7.40
N GLY A 840 5.09 -7.26 6.54
CA GLY A 840 4.20 -7.53 5.41
C GLY A 840 4.95 -8.03 4.17
N ILE A 841 4.19 -8.44 3.16
CA ILE A 841 4.65 -8.48 1.76
C ILE A 841 4.11 -7.27 0.99
N ASP A 842 4.81 -6.86 -0.08
CA ASP A 842 4.28 -5.90 -1.04
C ASP A 842 3.28 -6.62 -1.97
N PRO A 843 2.00 -6.25 -1.99
CA PRO A 843 0.97 -6.93 -2.76
C PRO A 843 1.01 -6.58 -4.26
N ASP A 844 1.85 -5.64 -4.70
CA ASP A 844 2.02 -5.31 -6.13
C ASP A 844 3.18 -6.09 -6.75
N ILE A 845 4.19 -6.41 -5.94
CA ILE A 845 5.28 -7.32 -6.33
C ILE A 845 4.79 -8.77 -6.35
N TRP A 846 3.91 -9.14 -5.39
CA TRP A 846 3.42 -10.50 -5.20
C TRP A 846 1.92 -10.63 -5.50
N ASP A 847 1.52 -10.35 -6.75
CA ASP A 847 0.12 -10.42 -7.16
C ASP A 847 -0.18 -11.52 -8.21
N PRO A 848 -0.76 -12.68 -7.85
CA PRO A 848 -1.14 -13.69 -8.85
C PRO A 848 -2.22 -13.22 -9.84
N TYR A 849 -2.87 -12.06 -9.63
CA TYR A 849 -3.75 -11.46 -10.63
C TYR A 849 -3.01 -10.59 -11.66
N ASN A 850 -1.81 -10.08 -11.35
CA ASN A 850 -1.02 -9.19 -12.21
C ASN A 850 0.41 -9.68 -12.52
N ASP A 851 0.82 -10.82 -11.98
CA ASP A 851 2.09 -11.47 -12.25
C ASP A 851 2.19 -11.93 -13.72
N ASN A 852 3.28 -11.54 -14.38
CA ASN A 852 3.56 -11.85 -15.78
C ASN A 852 4.48 -13.08 -15.95
N PHE A 853 4.91 -13.71 -14.86
CA PHE A 853 5.75 -14.91 -14.85
C PHE A 853 4.94 -16.22 -14.74
N ILE A 854 3.62 -16.15 -14.64
CA ILE A 854 2.68 -17.28 -14.55
C ILE A 854 1.78 -17.36 -15.80
N PRO A 855 1.36 -18.57 -16.23
CA PRO A 855 0.66 -18.75 -17.51
C PRO A 855 -0.82 -18.32 -17.50
N VAL A 856 -1.45 -18.25 -16.31
CA VAL A 856 -2.85 -17.89 -16.12
C VAL A 856 -2.94 -17.05 -14.85
N PRO A 857 -3.37 -15.77 -14.92
CA PRO A 857 -3.62 -14.96 -13.73
C PRO A 857 -4.83 -15.45 -12.92
N TYR A 858 -4.76 -15.36 -11.59
CA TYR A 858 -5.81 -15.87 -10.71
C TYR A 858 -5.98 -15.08 -9.40
N THR A 859 -7.18 -15.20 -8.82
CA THR A 859 -7.55 -14.72 -7.48
C THR A 859 -7.92 -15.92 -6.59
N SER A 860 -8.45 -15.67 -5.39
CA SER A 860 -8.96 -16.71 -4.50
C SER A 860 -10.14 -17.51 -5.10
N GLU A 861 -10.85 -16.96 -6.10
CA GLU A 861 -12.01 -17.61 -6.72
C GLU A 861 -11.65 -18.66 -7.79
N ASN A 862 -10.60 -18.42 -8.60
CA ASN A 862 -10.13 -19.37 -9.63
C ASN A 862 -8.77 -20.00 -9.29
N VAL A 863 -8.36 -19.97 -8.01
CA VAL A 863 -7.08 -20.49 -7.50
C VAL A 863 -6.76 -21.91 -7.98
N VAL A 864 -7.73 -22.81 -8.00
CA VAL A 864 -7.53 -24.22 -8.41
C VAL A 864 -7.11 -24.32 -9.88
N GLU A 865 -7.63 -23.44 -10.75
CA GLU A 865 -7.28 -23.43 -12.17
C GLU A 865 -5.93 -22.75 -12.41
N GLY A 866 -5.70 -21.59 -11.80
CA GLY A 866 -4.44 -20.86 -11.90
C GLY A 866 -3.25 -21.67 -11.39
N LYS A 867 -3.37 -22.27 -10.20
CA LYS A 867 -2.33 -23.16 -9.65
C LYS A 867 -2.12 -24.40 -10.51
N ARG A 868 -3.18 -25.02 -11.06
CA ARG A 868 -3.05 -26.17 -11.98
C ARG A 868 -2.27 -25.80 -13.25
N ALA A 869 -2.56 -24.65 -13.86
CA ALA A 869 -1.85 -24.17 -15.04
C ALA A 869 -0.37 -23.84 -14.71
N ALA A 870 -0.12 -23.14 -13.60
CA ALA A 870 1.24 -22.85 -13.13
C ALA A 870 2.04 -24.12 -12.79
N LYS A 871 1.39 -25.14 -12.21
CA LYS A 871 1.98 -26.45 -11.88
C LYS A 871 2.38 -27.21 -13.15
N GLN A 872 1.53 -27.23 -14.17
CA GLN A 872 1.88 -27.85 -15.46
C GLN A 872 3.05 -27.13 -16.13
N ALA A 873 3.03 -25.80 -16.19
CA ALA A 873 4.13 -25.00 -16.76
C ALA A 873 5.43 -25.13 -15.95
N LEU A 874 5.37 -25.30 -14.63
CA LEU A 874 6.52 -25.58 -13.76
C LEU A 874 7.09 -26.98 -14.04
N GLN A 875 6.23 -27.99 -14.17
CA GLN A 875 6.63 -29.35 -14.52
C GLN A 875 7.32 -29.37 -15.89
N GLU A 876 6.74 -28.72 -16.90
CA GLU A 876 7.29 -28.58 -18.24
C GLU A 876 8.65 -27.86 -18.26
N ARG A 877 8.73 -26.63 -17.69
CA ARG A 877 9.96 -25.81 -17.65
C ARG A 877 11.14 -26.53 -16.98
N LEU A 878 10.86 -27.47 -16.07
CA LEU A 878 11.88 -28.21 -15.31
C LEU A 878 12.13 -29.65 -15.79
N GLY A 879 11.36 -30.13 -16.78
CA GLY A 879 11.46 -31.49 -17.31
C GLY A 879 10.93 -32.58 -16.36
N LEU A 880 10.03 -32.21 -15.44
CA LEU A 880 9.33 -33.14 -14.57
C LEU A 880 8.17 -33.82 -15.30
N LYS A 881 7.69 -34.95 -14.76
CA LYS A 881 6.48 -35.63 -15.20
C LYS A 881 5.28 -34.69 -15.05
N GLN A 882 4.59 -34.40 -16.16
CA GLN A 882 3.31 -33.70 -16.13
C GLN A 882 2.23 -34.64 -15.58
N ALA A 883 1.87 -34.48 -14.32
CA ALA A 883 0.89 -35.30 -13.60
C ALA A 883 0.37 -34.56 -12.37
N ASP A 884 -0.88 -34.83 -11.94
CA ASP A 884 -1.36 -34.31 -10.66
C ASP A 884 -0.84 -35.19 -9.51
N LEU A 885 0.33 -34.81 -9.00
CA LEU A 885 1.00 -35.34 -7.81
C LEU A 885 1.33 -34.17 -6.88
N PRO A 886 1.35 -34.32 -5.55
CA PRO A 886 1.62 -33.21 -4.64
C PRO A 886 3.05 -32.67 -4.83
N LEU A 887 3.16 -31.38 -5.16
CA LEU A 887 4.45 -30.71 -5.44
C LEU A 887 4.89 -29.83 -4.27
N VAL A 888 6.06 -30.15 -3.69
CA VAL A 888 6.70 -29.38 -2.61
C VAL A 888 7.76 -28.45 -3.21
N GLY A 889 7.53 -27.14 -3.11
CA GLY A 889 8.50 -26.10 -3.46
C GLY A 889 9.38 -25.69 -2.28
N ILE A 890 10.65 -25.38 -2.54
CA ILE A 890 11.64 -24.95 -1.54
C ILE A 890 12.43 -23.76 -2.11
N ILE A 891 12.08 -22.53 -1.72
CA ILE A 891 12.75 -21.30 -2.19
C ILE A 891 13.53 -20.68 -1.02
N THR A 892 14.86 -20.83 -1.00
CA THR A 892 15.67 -20.38 0.16
C THR A 892 17.17 -20.27 -0.14
N ARG A 893 17.90 -19.53 0.70
CA ARG A 893 19.37 -19.55 0.71
C ARG A 893 19.86 -20.80 1.45
N LEU A 894 20.78 -21.56 0.87
CA LEU A 894 21.25 -22.82 1.42
C LEU A 894 22.32 -22.59 2.51
N THR A 895 21.86 -22.24 3.71
CA THR A 895 22.70 -21.97 4.89
C THR A 895 22.22 -22.77 6.12
N HIS A 896 23.06 -22.86 7.16
CA HIS A 896 22.69 -23.58 8.39
C HIS A 896 21.39 -23.07 9.02
N GLN A 897 21.16 -21.75 9.03
CA GLN A 897 19.92 -21.11 9.48
C GLN A 897 18.67 -21.75 8.84
N LYS A 898 18.72 -22.00 7.54
CA LYS A 898 17.58 -22.48 6.74
C LYS A 898 17.40 -24.01 6.78
N GLY A 899 18.06 -24.69 7.72
CA GLY A 899 17.81 -26.11 8.00
C GLY A 899 18.24 -27.04 6.86
N ILE A 900 19.41 -26.80 6.24
CA ILE A 900 19.89 -27.59 5.08
C ILE A 900 19.86 -29.12 5.27
N HIS A 901 19.99 -29.64 6.49
CA HIS A 901 19.85 -31.09 6.75
C HIS A 901 18.38 -31.54 6.73
N LEU A 902 17.46 -30.71 7.24
CA LEU A 902 16.01 -30.91 7.15
C LEU A 902 15.51 -30.77 5.70
N ILE A 903 16.07 -29.86 4.90
CA ILE A 903 15.81 -29.75 3.45
C ILE A 903 16.20 -31.04 2.74
N LYS A 904 17.43 -31.54 2.97
CA LYS A 904 17.90 -32.79 2.36
C LYS A 904 17.02 -33.98 2.75
N HIS A 905 16.55 -34.05 4.00
CA HIS A 905 15.63 -35.07 4.48
C HIS A 905 14.24 -34.97 3.81
N ALA A 906 13.65 -33.77 3.81
CA ALA A 906 12.34 -33.49 3.21
C ALA A 906 12.26 -33.83 1.71
N ILE A 907 13.34 -33.61 0.96
CA ILE A 907 13.45 -34.00 -0.45
C ILE A 907 13.22 -35.51 -0.62
N TRP A 908 13.92 -36.34 0.17
CA TRP A 908 13.71 -37.79 0.14
C TRP A 908 12.32 -38.19 0.65
N ARG A 909 11.86 -37.59 1.75
CA ARG A 909 10.53 -37.89 2.32
C ARG A 909 9.39 -37.59 1.35
N THR A 910 9.49 -36.52 0.57
CA THR A 910 8.50 -36.16 -0.44
C THR A 910 8.41 -37.22 -1.53
N LEU A 911 9.56 -37.72 -2.01
CA LEU A 911 9.64 -38.79 -3.00
C LEU A 911 9.14 -40.14 -2.46
N GLU A 912 9.44 -40.47 -1.21
CA GLU A 912 8.89 -41.64 -0.51
C GLU A 912 7.34 -41.61 -0.41
N CYS A 913 6.75 -40.42 -0.38
CA CYS A 913 5.30 -40.21 -0.37
C CYS A 913 4.68 -40.05 -1.78
N GLY A 914 5.44 -40.34 -2.84
CA GLY A 914 4.99 -40.24 -4.24
C GLY A 914 4.78 -38.81 -4.75
N GLY A 915 5.27 -37.79 -4.03
CA GLY A 915 5.21 -36.39 -4.44
C GLY A 915 6.35 -35.99 -5.37
N GLN A 916 6.28 -34.75 -5.84
CA GLN A 916 7.34 -34.07 -6.59
C GLN A 916 8.00 -32.98 -5.74
N VAL A 917 9.26 -32.66 -6.01
CA VAL A 917 10.01 -31.65 -5.25
C VAL A 917 10.84 -30.73 -6.14
N VAL A 918 10.69 -29.42 -5.94
CA VAL A 918 11.43 -28.38 -6.65
C VAL A 918 12.15 -27.48 -5.63
N LEU A 919 13.47 -27.34 -5.76
CA LEU A 919 14.26 -26.41 -4.96
C LEU A 919 14.84 -25.30 -5.84
N LEU A 920 14.78 -24.06 -5.35
CA LEU A 920 15.46 -22.90 -5.91
C LEU A 920 16.29 -22.24 -4.81
N GLY A 921 17.62 -22.21 -4.97
CA GLY A 921 18.49 -21.67 -3.93
C GLY A 921 19.97 -22.02 -4.06
N SER A 922 20.84 -21.07 -3.71
CA SER A 922 22.30 -21.24 -3.69
C SER A 922 22.90 -21.14 -2.29
N ALA A 923 24.10 -21.69 -2.11
CA ALA A 923 24.89 -21.63 -0.88
C ALA A 923 26.11 -20.70 -1.06
N PRO A 924 26.35 -19.73 -0.15
CA PRO A 924 27.60 -18.97 -0.13
C PRO A 924 28.83 -19.80 0.26
N ASP A 925 28.65 -20.93 0.96
CA ASP A 925 29.72 -21.89 1.24
C ASP A 925 29.80 -22.92 0.11
N HIS A 926 30.91 -22.90 -0.65
CA HIS A 926 31.16 -23.83 -1.74
C HIS A 926 31.04 -25.31 -1.35
N ARG A 927 31.26 -25.67 -0.07
CA ARG A 927 31.08 -27.05 0.41
C ARG A 927 29.60 -27.43 0.41
N ILE A 928 28.74 -26.53 0.90
CA ILE A 928 27.29 -26.71 0.91
C ILE A 928 26.75 -26.68 -0.52
N GLN A 929 27.27 -25.80 -1.39
CA GLN A 929 26.91 -25.77 -2.81
C GLN A 929 27.23 -27.10 -3.51
N ASN A 930 28.45 -27.62 -3.31
CA ASN A 930 28.88 -28.90 -3.89
C ASN A 930 28.08 -30.09 -3.32
N ASP A 931 27.74 -30.07 -2.03
CA ASP A 931 26.86 -31.05 -1.39
C ASP A 931 25.48 -31.12 -2.07
N PHE A 932 24.86 -29.96 -2.35
CA PHE A 932 23.58 -29.90 -3.04
C PHE A 932 23.70 -30.21 -4.54
N GLN A 933 24.82 -29.88 -5.19
CA GLN A 933 25.08 -30.28 -6.58
C GLN A 933 25.24 -31.80 -6.70
N ASN A 934 25.91 -32.46 -5.75
CA ASN A 934 26.01 -33.92 -5.70
C ASN A 934 24.62 -34.56 -5.51
N LEU A 935 23.78 -34.01 -4.64
CA LEU A 935 22.40 -34.44 -4.47
C LEU A 935 21.57 -34.22 -5.75
N ALA A 936 21.72 -33.07 -6.42
CA ALA A 936 21.04 -32.78 -7.68
C ALA A 936 21.40 -33.81 -8.77
N ASN A 937 22.69 -34.17 -8.87
CA ASN A 937 23.17 -35.18 -9.80
C ASN A 937 22.60 -36.58 -9.46
N GLN A 938 22.58 -36.96 -8.18
CA GLN A 938 22.00 -38.23 -7.71
C GLN A 938 20.51 -38.33 -8.03
N LEU A 939 19.74 -37.26 -7.77
CA LEU A 939 18.32 -37.17 -8.07
C LEU A 939 18.08 -37.21 -9.58
N HIS A 940 18.87 -36.49 -10.38
CA HIS A 940 18.75 -36.53 -11.84
C HIS A 940 19.04 -37.91 -12.46
N SER A 941 19.86 -38.76 -11.80
CA SER A 941 20.08 -40.15 -12.24
C SER A 941 19.04 -41.17 -11.74
N SER A 942 18.08 -40.79 -10.89
CA SER A 942 17.19 -41.76 -10.22
C SER A 942 15.71 -41.34 -10.11
N HIS A 943 15.43 -40.05 -10.12
CA HIS A 943 14.13 -39.42 -9.89
C HIS A 943 13.99 -38.14 -10.76
N SER A 944 14.57 -38.12 -11.96
CA SER A 944 14.61 -36.93 -12.83
C SER A 944 13.25 -36.37 -13.22
N ASP A 945 12.23 -37.22 -13.20
CA ASP A 945 10.83 -36.91 -13.50
C ASP A 945 10.02 -36.48 -12.26
N HIS A 946 10.60 -36.55 -11.05
CA HIS A 946 9.96 -36.13 -9.79
C HIS A 946 10.74 -35.07 -8.99
N ALA A 947 12.05 -34.88 -9.23
CA ALA A 947 12.89 -33.98 -8.44
C ALA A 947 13.79 -33.06 -9.28
N ARG A 948 13.76 -31.75 -8.98
CA ARG A 948 14.66 -30.74 -9.59
C ARG A 948 15.25 -29.79 -8.55
N LEU A 949 16.57 -29.62 -8.56
CA LEU A 949 17.27 -28.62 -7.73
C LEU A 949 17.95 -27.58 -8.64
N CYS A 950 17.48 -26.34 -8.60
CA CYS A 950 18.02 -25.18 -9.32
C CYS A 950 18.89 -24.35 -8.37
N LEU A 951 20.22 -24.50 -8.48
CA LEU A 951 21.17 -24.02 -7.47
C LEU A 951 21.69 -22.59 -7.71
N SER A 952 20.84 -21.73 -8.26
CA SER A 952 21.09 -20.34 -8.66
C SER A 952 19.92 -19.43 -8.24
N TYR A 953 20.01 -18.13 -8.53
CA TYR A 953 18.86 -17.21 -8.50
C TYR A 953 18.17 -17.22 -9.87
N ASP A 954 16.84 -17.27 -9.89
CA ASP A 954 15.97 -17.16 -11.07
C ASP A 954 14.62 -16.60 -10.58
N GLU A 955 14.41 -15.30 -10.76
CA GLU A 955 13.25 -14.58 -10.22
C GLU A 955 11.92 -15.02 -10.87
N PRO A 956 11.81 -15.11 -12.22
CA PRO A 956 10.64 -15.71 -12.87
C PRO A 956 10.35 -17.16 -12.44
N LEU A 957 11.37 -17.97 -12.13
CA LEU A 957 11.15 -19.31 -11.60
C LEU A 957 10.64 -19.29 -10.16
N SER A 958 11.05 -18.32 -9.35
CA SER A 958 10.56 -18.21 -7.96
C SER A 958 9.05 -17.95 -7.91
N HIS A 959 8.56 -17.04 -8.76
CA HIS A 959 7.12 -16.78 -8.96
C HIS A 959 6.37 -18.04 -9.42
N LEU A 960 6.89 -18.71 -10.46
CA LEU A 960 6.28 -19.93 -10.99
C LEU A 960 6.28 -21.09 -9.98
N ILE A 961 7.27 -21.18 -9.07
CA ILE A 961 7.26 -22.13 -7.95
C ILE A 961 6.22 -21.75 -6.89
N TYR A 962 6.12 -20.47 -6.49
CA TYR A 962 5.07 -20.04 -5.56
C TYR A 962 3.65 -20.30 -6.10
N ALA A 963 3.45 -20.15 -7.41
CA ALA A 963 2.19 -20.44 -8.08
C ALA A 963 1.92 -21.94 -8.28
N GLY A 964 2.90 -22.69 -8.80
CA GLY A 964 2.75 -24.08 -9.24
C GLY A 964 2.98 -25.15 -8.17
N ALA A 965 3.52 -24.81 -7.00
CA ALA A 965 3.59 -25.74 -5.88
C ALA A 965 2.23 -25.92 -5.19
N ASP A 966 2.01 -27.10 -4.61
CA ASP A 966 0.91 -27.33 -3.66
C ASP A 966 1.35 -26.89 -2.25
N PHE A 967 2.62 -27.14 -1.90
CA PHE A 967 3.21 -26.86 -0.60
C PHE A 967 4.52 -26.07 -0.71
N ILE A 968 4.79 -25.16 0.24
CA ILE A 968 6.08 -24.47 0.36
C ILE A 968 6.72 -24.79 1.72
N LEU A 969 7.87 -25.47 1.70
CA LEU A 969 8.56 -25.92 2.91
C LEU A 969 9.56 -24.87 3.42
N VAL A 970 9.43 -24.48 4.69
CA VAL A 970 10.35 -23.56 5.37
C VAL A 970 10.86 -24.18 6.70
N PRO A 971 11.88 -25.05 6.66
CA PRO A 971 12.31 -25.84 7.81
C PRO A 971 13.43 -25.13 8.59
N SER A 972 13.29 -23.82 8.80
CA SER A 972 14.35 -22.98 9.38
C SER A 972 14.62 -23.29 10.85
N ILE A 973 15.90 -23.35 11.21
CA ILE A 973 16.38 -23.55 12.60
C ILE A 973 16.05 -22.33 13.47
N PHE A 974 16.06 -21.14 12.87
CA PHE A 974 15.49 -19.91 13.41
C PHE A 974 15.09 -18.99 12.26
N GLU A 975 14.00 -18.25 12.40
CA GLU A 975 13.50 -17.36 11.35
C GLU A 975 12.95 -16.06 11.95
N PRO A 976 13.68 -14.92 11.83
CA PRO A 976 13.26 -13.65 12.41
C PRO A 976 11.83 -13.23 12.02
N CYS A 977 11.49 -13.41 10.74
CA CYS A 977 10.12 -13.31 10.24
C CYS A 977 9.83 -14.42 9.22
N GLY A 978 10.62 -14.42 8.13
CA GLY A 978 10.30 -15.14 6.91
C GLY A 978 9.31 -14.33 6.05
N LEU A 979 9.58 -14.26 4.75
CA LEU A 979 8.64 -13.73 3.74
C LEU A 979 8.10 -14.87 2.85
N THR A 980 8.88 -15.92 2.65
CA THR A 980 8.56 -17.10 1.82
C THR A 980 7.20 -17.73 2.12
N GLN A 981 6.80 -17.81 3.40
CA GLN A 981 5.51 -18.35 3.80
C GLN A 981 4.34 -17.38 3.53
N LEU A 982 4.58 -16.07 3.61
CA LEU A 982 3.59 -15.04 3.27
C LEU A 982 3.34 -15.02 1.75
N THR A 983 4.41 -15.04 0.96
CA THR A 983 4.33 -15.17 -0.50
C THR A 983 3.68 -16.48 -0.92
N ALA A 984 3.97 -17.60 -0.25
CA ALA A 984 3.30 -18.87 -0.51
C ALA A 984 1.77 -18.77 -0.33
N MET A 985 1.32 -18.24 0.80
CA MET A 985 -0.10 -18.05 1.09
C MET A 985 -0.78 -17.12 0.08
N ARG A 986 -0.13 -16.01 -0.30
CA ARG A 986 -0.61 -15.09 -1.34
C ARG A 986 -0.83 -15.76 -2.70
N TYR A 987 -0.08 -16.81 -3.03
CA TYR A 987 -0.22 -17.62 -4.26
C TYR A 987 -0.99 -18.93 -4.05
N GLY A 988 -1.72 -19.08 -2.93
CA GLY A 988 -2.53 -20.26 -2.61
C GLY A 988 -1.71 -21.53 -2.30
N SER A 989 -0.39 -21.41 -2.12
CA SER A 989 0.50 -22.52 -1.75
C SER A 989 0.58 -22.68 -0.24
N ILE A 990 0.39 -23.90 0.25
CA ILE A 990 0.23 -24.14 1.68
C ILE A 990 1.60 -24.20 2.38
N PRO A 991 1.87 -23.34 3.38
CA PRO A 991 3.16 -23.34 4.06
C PRO A 991 3.31 -24.56 4.99
N VAL A 992 4.47 -25.20 4.93
CA VAL A 992 4.89 -26.31 5.82
C VAL A 992 6.13 -25.84 6.57
N VAL A 993 6.00 -25.49 7.85
CA VAL A 993 7.02 -24.70 8.56
C VAL A 993 7.44 -25.28 9.91
N ARG A 994 8.65 -24.94 10.34
CA ARG A 994 9.05 -25.14 11.74
C ARG A 994 8.52 -24.00 12.62
N LYS A 995 8.01 -24.32 13.81
CA LYS A 995 7.58 -23.30 14.81
C LYS A 995 8.80 -22.58 15.40
N THR A 996 9.13 -21.41 14.88
CA THR A 996 10.16 -20.49 15.41
C THR A 996 9.96 -19.09 14.84
N GLY A 997 10.25 -18.06 15.64
CA GLY A 997 10.11 -16.66 15.27
C GLY A 997 8.81 -16.35 14.52
N GLY A 998 8.91 -15.60 13.42
CA GLY A 998 7.72 -15.18 12.66
C GLY A 998 7.02 -16.31 11.90
N LEU A 999 7.65 -17.47 11.70
CA LEU A 999 6.94 -18.64 11.13
C LEU A 999 5.85 -19.13 12.09
N TYR A 1000 6.09 -19.04 13.41
CA TYR A 1000 5.06 -19.33 14.40
C TYR A 1000 4.00 -18.23 14.44
N ASP A 1001 4.38 -16.94 14.36
CA ASP A 1001 3.40 -15.85 14.39
C ASP A 1001 2.50 -15.78 13.14
N THR A 1002 2.95 -16.29 11.99
CA THR A 1002 2.24 -16.17 10.69
C THR A 1002 1.57 -17.46 10.20
N VAL A 1003 2.04 -18.64 10.62
CA VAL A 1003 1.42 -19.93 10.26
C VAL A 1003 0.71 -20.53 11.47
N PHE A 1004 -0.57 -20.84 11.27
CA PHE A 1004 -1.47 -21.48 12.22
C PHE A 1004 -1.78 -22.90 11.73
N ASP A 1005 -1.39 -23.89 12.53
CA ASP A 1005 -1.58 -25.31 12.24
C ASP A 1005 -3.07 -25.71 12.11
N VAL A 1006 -3.44 -26.32 10.99
CA VAL A 1006 -4.82 -26.75 10.70
C VAL A 1006 -5.46 -27.66 11.75
N ASP A 1007 -4.66 -28.43 12.48
CA ASP A 1007 -5.15 -29.35 13.50
C ASP A 1007 -5.12 -28.74 14.91
N HIS A 1008 -4.14 -27.87 15.21
CA HIS A 1008 -3.78 -27.49 16.59
C HIS A 1008 -3.98 -26.02 16.96
N ASP A 1009 -4.04 -25.08 16.00
CA ASP A 1009 -3.98 -23.63 16.28
C ASP A 1009 -5.31 -22.88 16.08
N LYS A 1010 -6.45 -23.58 16.07
CA LYS A 1010 -7.78 -22.98 15.82
C LYS A 1010 -8.08 -21.78 16.71
N ASP A 1011 -7.91 -21.95 18.02
CA ASP A 1011 -8.14 -20.88 19.01
C ASP A 1011 -7.13 -19.72 18.84
N ARG A 1012 -5.90 -20.03 18.45
CA ARG A 1012 -4.81 -19.05 18.22
C ARG A 1012 -5.05 -18.21 16.97
N ALA A 1013 -5.60 -18.81 15.92
CA ALA A 1013 -6.04 -18.10 14.71
C ALA A 1013 -7.29 -17.25 15.01
N GLN A 1014 -8.30 -17.83 15.67
CA GLN A 1014 -9.56 -17.14 15.99
C GLN A 1014 -9.33 -15.90 16.88
N THR A 1015 -8.37 -15.96 17.81
CA THR A 1015 -7.97 -14.81 18.65
C THR A 1015 -7.44 -13.63 17.84
N GLN A 1016 -6.90 -13.87 16.64
CA GLN A 1016 -6.43 -12.83 15.70
C GLN A 1016 -7.48 -12.48 14.62
N GLY A 1017 -8.67 -13.07 14.66
CA GLY A 1017 -9.69 -12.93 13.61
C GLY A 1017 -9.38 -13.73 12.33
N LEU A 1018 -8.51 -14.74 12.42
CA LEU A 1018 -8.05 -15.56 11.30
C LEU A 1018 -8.53 -17.02 11.42
N GLU A 1019 -8.38 -17.77 10.33
CA GLU A 1019 -8.52 -19.23 10.30
C GLU A 1019 -7.17 -19.93 10.10
N PRO A 1020 -7.03 -21.22 10.48
CA PRO A 1020 -5.82 -22.00 10.23
C PRO A 1020 -5.42 -22.09 8.75
N ASN A 1021 -4.13 -21.93 8.48
CA ASN A 1021 -3.59 -21.62 7.15
C ASN A 1021 -2.41 -22.52 6.71
N GLY A 1022 -1.90 -23.43 7.54
CA GLY A 1022 -0.80 -24.30 7.13
C GLY A 1022 -0.51 -25.49 8.04
N PHE A 1023 0.64 -26.13 7.80
CA PHE A 1023 1.14 -27.25 8.58
C PHE A 1023 2.43 -26.86 9.31
N SER A 1024 2.55 -27.25 10.57
CA SER A 1024 3.68 -26.88 11.41
C SER A 1024 4.32 -28.10 12.09
N PHE A 1025 5.58 -27.95 12.50
CA PHE A 1025 6.26 -28.92 13.36
C PHE A 1025 7.14 -28.28 14.44
N ASP A 1026 7.27 -29.03 15.53
CA ASP A 1026 8.22 -28.84 16.61
C ASP A 1026 9.46 -29.74 16.40
N GLY A 1027 10.52 -29.53 17.18
CA GLY A 1027 11.80 -30.24 16.99
C GLY A 1027 12.64 -29.62 15.86
N ALA A 1028 13.86 -30.11 15.68
CA ALA A 1028 14.82 -29.60 14.67
C ALA A 1028 15.52 -30.80 14.01
N ASP A 1029 14.71 -31.78 13.64
CA ASP A 1029 15.09 -33.15 13.31
C ASP A 1029 14.14 -33.73 12.26
N ALA A 1030 14.50 -34.90 11.75
CA ALA A 1030 13.74 -35.62 10.73
C ALA A 1030 12.30 -35.94 11.14
N GLY A 1031 12.06 -36.31 12.41
CA GLY A 1031 10.75 -36.73 12.88
C GLY A 1031 9.73 -35.60 12.89
N GLY A 1032 10.15 -34.38 13.25
CA GLY A 1032 9.33 -33.18 13.12
C GLY A 1032 8.94 -32.88 11.66
N VAL A 1033 9.92 -32.95 10.75
CA VAL A 1033 9.69 -32.74 9.31
C VAL A 1033 8.72 -33.78 8.74
N ASP A 1034 8.91 -35.06 9.06
CA ASP A 1034 8.05 -36.16 8.63
C ASP A 1034 6.62 -35.97 9.15
N TYR A 1035 6.46 -35.56 10.41
CA TYR A 1035 5.15 -35.31 11.01
C TYR A 1035 4.35 -34.23 10.27
N ALA A 1036 4.96 -33.13 9.86
CA ALA A 1036 4.26 -32.09 9.09
C ALA A 1036 4.04 -32.49 7.63
N LEU A 1037 5.05 -33.04 6.94
CA LEU A 1037 4.93 -33.44 5.53
C LEU A 1037 3.93 -34.59 5.33
N ASN A 1038 3.89 -35.57 6.22
CA ASN A 1038 2.93 -36.68 6.13
C ASN A 1038 1.49 -36.16 6.26
N ARG A 1039 1.21 -35.24 7.20
CA ARG A 1039 -0.13 -34.62 7.34
C ARG A 1039 -0.50 -33.79 6.10
N ALA A 1040 0.43 -32.96 5.63
CA ALA A 1040 0.26 -32.13 4.44
C ALA A 1040 -0.08 -32.97 3.20
N ILE A 1041 0.73 -33.98 2.90
CA ILE A 1041 0.57 -34.85 1.72
C ILE A 1041 -0.68 -35.74 1.85
N SER A 1042 -1.03 -36.23 3.04
CA SER A 1042 -2.28 -36.97 3.25
C SER A 1042 -3.51 -36.08 3.04
N ALA A 1043 -3.49 -34.83 3.54
CA ALA A 1043 -4.58 -33.88 3.29
C ALA A 1043 -4.76 -33.54 1.80
N TRP A 1044 -3.69 -33.62 1.00
CA TRP A 1044 -3.74 -33.48 -0.45
C TRP A 1044 -4.41 -34.67 -1.15
N TYR A 1045 -4.03 -35.90 -0.80
CA TYR A 1045 -4.58 -37.12 -1.41
C TYR A 1045 -5.98 -37.46 -0.90
N ASP A 1046 -6.17 -37.50 0.42
CA ASP A 1046 -7.38 -38.00 1.09
C ASP A 1046 -8.44 -36.91 1.30
N GLY A 1047 -8.05 -35.63 1.19
CA GLY A 1047 -8.84 -34.46 1.60
C GLY A 1047 -8.90 -33.33 0.57
N ARG A 1048 -8.85 -33.65 -0.74
CA ARG A 1048 -8.65 -32.68 -1.83
C ARG A 1048 -9.57 -31.46 -1.79
N ASP A 1049 -10.85 -31.59 -1.43
CA ASP A 1049 -11.78 -30.46 -1.31
C ASP A 1049 -11.44 -29.53 -0.13
N LEU A 1050 -11.02 -30.09 1.01
CA LEU A 1050 -10.53 -29.33 2.16
C LEU A 1050 -9.20 -28.65 1.82
N PHE A 1051 -8.33 -29.31 1.07
CA PHE A 1051 -7.08 -28.72 0.57
C PHE A 1051 -7.35 -27.54 -0.39
N ASN A 1052 -8.26 -27.70 -1.35
CA ASN A 1052 -8.64 -26.63 -2.28
C ASN A 1052 -9.29 -25.44 -1.53
N SER A 1053 -10.11 -25.73 -0.50
CA SER A 1053 -10.69 -24.71 0.39
C SER A 1053 -9.60 -23.99 1.19
N LEU A 1054 -8.56 -24.70 1.63
CA LEU A 1054 -7.40 -24.12 2.29
C LEU A 1054 -6.61 -23.21 1.33
N CYS A 1055 -6.39 -23.62 0.08
CA CYS A 1055 -5.77 -22.78 -0.96
C CYS A 1055 -6.53 -21.47 -1.19
N LYS A 1056 -7.87 -21.51 -1.21
CA LYS A 1056 -8.70 -20.30 -1.27
C LYS A 1056 -8.50 -19.43 -0.02
N ARG A 1057 -8.69 -19.99 1.17
CA ARG A 1057 -8.55 -19.28 2.46
C ARG A 1057 -7.21 -18.54 2.59
N VAL A 1058 -6.08 -19.18 2.24
CA VAL A 1058 -4.77 -18.55 2.47
C VAL A 1058 -4.51 -17.33 1.57
N MET A 1059 -5.17 -17.24 0.42
CA MET A 1059 -5.12 -16.05 -0.44
C MET A 1059 -5.99 -14.89 0.07
N GLU A 1060 -7.00 -15.19 0.91
CA GLU A 1060 -7.95 -14.22 1.47
C GLU A 1060 -7.47 -13.59 2.78
N GLN A 1061 -6.36 -14.10 3.33
CA GLN A 1061 -5.69 -13.53 4.51
C GLN A 1061 -4.75 -12.40 4.08
N ASP A 1062 -4.98 -11.18 4.61
CA ASP A 1062 -4.12 -10.03 4.31
C ASP A 1062 -2.79 -10.11 5.08
N TRP A 1063 -1.76 -10.53 4.36
CA TRP A 1063 -0.36 -10.53 4.81
C TRP A 1063 0.44 -9.34 4.26
N SER A 1064 -0.22 -8.31 3.75
CA SER A 1064 0.43 -7.11 3.22
C SER A 1064 0.91 -6.15 4.31
N TRP A 1065 1.57 -5.07 3.90
CA TRP A 1065 1.99 -3.99 4.80
C TRP A 1065 0.84 -3.15 5.40
N ASN A 1066 -0.42 -3.34 4.98
CA ASN A 1066 -1.60 -2.65 5.52
C ASN A 1066 -1.64 -2.66 7.06
N ARG A 1067 -1.43 -3.83 7.67
CA ARG A 1067 -1.50 -4.00 9.12
C ARG A 1067 -0.20 -3.59 9.84
N PRO A 1068 1.00 -4.03 9.41
CA PRO A 1068 2.27 -3.66 10.06
C PRO A 1068 2.62 -2.18 9.96
N ALA A 1069 2.29 -1.48 8.87
CA ALA A 1069 2.63 -0.06 8.71
C ALA A 1069 2.02 0.78 9.84
N LEU A 1070 0.78 0.49 10.24
CA LEU A 1070 0.13 1.11 11.39
C LEU A 1070 0.91 0.88 12.69
N ASP A 1071 1.37 -0.34 12.96
CA ASP A 1071 2.18 -0.63 14.16
C ASP A 1071 3.55 0.08 14.15
N TYR A 1072 4.13 0.30 12.97
CA TYR A 1072 5.34 1.13 12.82
C TYR A 1072 5.06 2.62 13.05
N LEU A 1073 3.91 3.14 12.61
CA LEU A 1073 3.50 4.52 12.94
C LEU A 1073 3.35 4.70 14.45
N GLU A 1074 2.64 3.79 15.14
CA GLU A 1074 2.52 3.85 16.61
C GLU A 1074 3.90 3.83 17.30
N LEU A 1075 4.86 3.05 16.78
CA LEU A 1075 6.25 3.07 17.25
C LEU A 1075 6.95 4.42 17.02
N TYR A 1076 6.71 5.07 15.87
CA TYR A 1076 7.24 6.40 15.54
C TYR A 1076 6.65 7.51 16.43
N HIS A 1077 5.32 7.54 16.63
CA HIS A 1077 4.66 8.49 17.52
C HIS A 1077 5.13 8.29 18.97
N ALA A 1078 5.26 7.04 19.44
CA ALA A 1078 5.78 6.73 20.76
C ALA A 1078 7.28 7.08 20.94
N ALA A 1079 8.07 7.15 19.86
CA ALA A 1079 9.43 7.69 19.91
C ALA A 1079 9.42 9.22 20.11
N ARG A 1080 8.60 9.95 19.33
CA ARG A 1080 8.44 11.42 19.46
C ARG A 1080 7.92 11.82 20.85
N LYS A 1081 6.95 11.08 21.41
CA LYS A 1081 6.39 11.30 22.76
C LYS A 1081 7.43 11.15 23.87
N ALA A 1082 8.46 10.33 23.70
CA ALA A 1082 9.51 10.19 24.72
C ALA A 1082 10.31 11.49 24.88
N ALA A 1083 10.66 12.13 23.76
CA ALA A 1083 11.46 13.37 23.73
C ALA A 1083 10.68 14.64 24.14
N SER A 1084 9.35 14.61 24.16
CA SER A 1084 8.54 15.74 24.65
C SER A 1084 8.35 15.75 26.17
N ASN A 1085 8.85 14.73 26.88
CA ASN A 1085 8.75 14.57 28.34
C ASN A 1085 10.13 14.61 29.04
N SER A 1086 11.18 15.06 28.33
CA SER A 1086 12.58 15.04 28.76
C SER A 1086 13.28 16.37 28.53
#